data_AF-A0A1G6NTF1-F1
#
_entry.id   AF-A0A1G6NTF1-F1
#
_cell.length_a   1.000
_cell.length_b   1.000
_cell.length_c   1.000
_cell.angle_alpha   90.00
_cell.angle_beta   90.00
_cell.angle_gamma   90.00
#
_symmetry.space_group_name_H-M   'P 1'
#
loop_
_entity.id
_entity.type
_entity.pdbx_description
1 polymer ?
#
loop_
_entity_poly.entity_id
_entity_poly.type
_entity_poly.pdbx_seq_one_letter_code
_entity_poly.pdbx_strand_id
1 'polypeptide(L)'
;MSEATERRRAVPTATYRLQVTADHTLDDAAAVAGYLADLGVSHAYSSPLLRAAAGSTHGYDTVDHAHVDESRGGQEGLDRFVAALHEHGLGLVLDLVPNHMGVADPAEAPWWWDVLQHGRDSAHASAFDVDWDFGGGRIRIPVLGSADDVEKLEVVDGELRYYDNRFPLAPGTGDPDGDPPTPQEVHDRQHYELVDWRRADADLNYRRFFAINTLAGLRVEDPAVFDATHALVLRLVEQGVVDGLRIDHPDGLADPKGYLDRLAEASGGRWTVVEKILEPGEDLPESWRTAGTTGYDALAEVDGVLVDPAGEAAMTALDTELSGREVDYAQLVHDCKREVTDGSLGSEVARLVRVIGELPGTDREQQVEALAELLATFAVYRTYLPDGREHLDAAVAAVRDRRPDLVAAVDALHPVLAQAGTEAATRFEQTSGPVMAKGVEDSAYYRWARFVVLNEVGGDPARFGTTVGEWHEAQGRRLERKPESMTTLTTHDTKRSEDTRARLAVLAEVPTEWADLVRGWLSRHPLPDRPLAHLVWQNLVGAWPLSRERAHAYAEKAAREAGLSTTWTDVDEAFETALHAVVDAAWDDADTHREIEAFVARIAPAGRSNGLAQKLLQLTMPGVPDVYQGSELWDHSLVDPDNRRPVDYDERRALLARLDAGEVPAVDEGGAAKLLVTSRALRLRRDRPELFTGYTPVEATGAAADHVVAFDRGSGEQSGAVTVATRLPVGLAATGWGDTALALPTGAWLDVLTGTRVVSDAGGAPVGELLARLPVALLVRD
;
A
#
# COMPACT_ATOMS: atom_id res chain seq x y z
N MET A 1 -36.80 -9.48 -2.64
CA MET A 1 -35.44 -9.93 -2.27
C MET A 1 -35.51 -10.46 -0.84
N SER A 2 -34.74 -11.47 -0.46
CA SER A 2 -34.74 -11.94 0.93
C SER A 2 -33.95 -10.98 1.83
N GLU A 3 -34.21 -10.99 3.13
CA GLU A 3 -33.49 -10.19 4.14
C GLU A 3 -31.98 -10.53 4.20
N ALA A 4 -31.57 -11.70 3.70
CA ALA A 4 -30.17 -12.08 3.50
C ALA A 4 -29.58 -11.42 2.25
N THR A 5 -30.36 -11.26 1.17
CA THR A 5 -29.93 -10.56 -0.05
C THR A 5 -29.83 -9.04 0.15
N GLU A 6 -30.65 -8.43 1.02
CA GLU A 6 -30.52 -7.00 1.37
C GLU A 6 -29.29 -6.72 2.25
N ARG A 7 -28.97 -7.61 3.21
CA ARG A 7 -27.73 -7.51 4.02
C ARG A 7 -26.45 -7.59 3.19
N ARG A 8 -26.44 -8.37 2.12
CA ARG A 8 -25.28 -8.52 1.21
C ARG A 8 -25.07 -7.35 0.24
N ARG A 9 -26.04 -6.43 0.13
CA ARG A 9 -25.89 -5.17 -0.62
C ARG A 9 -25.44 -3.99 0.26
N ALA A 10 -25.30 -4.21 1.56
CA ALA A 10 -24.97 -3.16 2.52
C ALA A 10 -23.45 -2.95 2.59
N VAL A 11 -23.06 -1.76 3.05
CA VAL A 11 -21.68 -1.43 3.41
C VAL A 11 -21.13 -2.47 4.38
N PRO A 12 -19.93 -3.03 4.15
CA PRO A 12 -19.30 -3.93 5.09
C PRO A 12 -19.16 -3.29 6.48
N THR A 13 -19.45 -4.04 7.54
CA THR A 13 -19.13 -3.60 8.91
C THR A 13 -17.63 -3.63 9.20
N ALA A 14 -16.92 -4.52 8.50
CA ALA A 14 -15.47 -4.75 8.51
C ALA A 14 -15.08 -5.75 7.41
N THR A 15 -13.85 -5.67 6.91
CA THR A 15 -13.26 -6.59 5.93
C THR A 15 -12.07 -7.36 6.52
N TYR A 16 -11.77 -8.54 5.98
CA TYR A 16 -10.58 -9.32 6.30
C TYR A 16 -9.82 -9.68 5.02
N ARG A 17 -8.63 -9.11 4.80
CA ARG A 17 -7.82 -9.36 3.59
C ARG A 17 -7.17 -10.74 3.63
N LEU A 18 -7.44 -11.55 2.60
CA LEU A 18 -6.82 -12.85 2.34
C LEU A 18 -5.93 -12.78 1.09
N GLN A 19 -4.69 -13.24 1.22
CA GLN A 19 -3.76 -13.46 0.12
C GLN A 19 -3.97 -14.88 -0.42
N VAL A 20 -4.68 -14.99 -1.55
CA VAL A 20 -4.95 -16.27 -2.20
C VAL A 20 -3.87 -16.56 -3.23
N THR A 21 -3.19 -17.69 -3.08
CA THR A 21 -2.05 -18.11 -3.90
C THR A 21 -2.14 -19.61 -4.23
N ALA A 22 -1.17 -20.16 -4.94
CA ALA A 22 -1.07 -21.60 -5.14
C ALA A 22 -0.76 -22.37 -3.84
N ASP A 23 -0.11 -21.71 -2.86
CA ASP A 23 0.22 -22.29 -1.54
C ASP A 23 -0.87 -22.06 -0.49
N HIS A 24 -1.80 -21.13 -0.76
CA HIS A 24 -2.99 -20.88 0.05
C HIS A 24 -4.18 -20.65 -0.89
N THR A 25 -4.79 -21.74 -1.31
CA THR A 25 -5.79 -21.80 -2.39
C THR A 25 -7.16 -21.31 -1.93
N LEU A 26 -8.11 -21.25 -2.86
CA LEU A 26 -9.52 -20.97 -2.56
C LEU A 26 -10.16 -22.02 -1.63
N ASP A 27 -9.66 -23.26 -1.64
CA ASP A 27 -10.10 -24.30 -0.69
C ASP A 27 -9.60 -24.03 0.72
N ASP A 28 -8.36 -23.53 0.85
CA ASP A 28 -7.80 -23.12 2.14
C ASP A 28 -8.54 -21.88 2.66
N ALA A 29 -8.84 -20.90 1.79
CA ALA A 29 -9.67 -19.75 2.13
C ALA A 29 -11.09 -20.16 2.58
N ALA A 30 -11.69 -21.16 1.91
CA ALA A 30 -12.98 -21.74 2.31
C ALA A 30 -12.94 -22.33 3.72
N ALA A 31 -11.86 -23.02 4.09
CA ALA A 31 -11.70 -23.61 5.42
C ALA A 31 -11.59 -22.55 6.54
N VAL A 32 -11.25 -21.31 6.20
CA VAL A 32 -11.11 -20.20 7.16
C VAL A 32 -12.43 -19.43 7.35
N ALA A 33 -13.43 -19.58 6.48
CA ALA A 33 -14.69 -18.82 6.54
C ALA A 33 -15.38 -18.85 7.91
N GLY A 34 -15.46 -20.02 8.56
CA GLY A 34 -16.03 -20.14 9.90
C GLY A 34 -15.26 -19.35 10.95
N TYR A 35 -13.92 -19.35 10.88
CA TYR A 35 -13.09 -18.54 11.77
C TYR A 35 -13.30 -17.04 11.55
N LEU A 36 -13.44 -16.56 10.30
CA LEU A 36 -13.69 -15.14 10.03
C LEU A 36 -15.03 -14.68 10.62
N ALA A 37 -16.07 -15.52 10.50
CA ALA A 37 -17.37 -15.23 11.10
C ALA A 37 -17.32 -15.22 12.62
N ASP A 38 -16.58 -16.15 13.23
CA ASP A 38 -16.32 -16.14 14.66
C ASP A 38 -15.52 -14.90 15.05
N LEU A 39 -14.51 -14.48 14.28
CA LEU A 39 -13.73 -13.28 14.56
C LEU A 39 -14.61 -12.01 14.58
N GLY A 40 -15.60 -11.92 13.69
CA GLY A 40 -16.61 -10.85 13.72
C GLY A 40 -16.66 -9.96 12.48
N VAL A 41 -15.88 -10.26 11.43
CA VAL A 41 -15.96 -9.51 10.17
C VAL A 41 -17.27 -9.83 9.44
N SER A 42 -17.67 -8.97 8.49
CA SER A 42 -18.82 -9.26 7.61
C SER A 42 -18.42 -9.70 6.22
N HIS A 43 -17.20 -9.37 5.78
CA HIS A 43 -16.72 -9.69 4.44
C HIS A 43 -15.29 -10.23 4.46
N ALA A 44 -15.05 -11.29 3.68
CA ALA A 44 -13.70 -11.61 3.25
C ALA A 44 -13.32 -10.66 2.11
N TYR A 45 -12.07 -10.20 2.10
CA TYR A 45 -11.51 -9.38 1.05
C TYR A 45 -10.40 -10.17 0.37
N SER A 46 -10.65 -10.72 -0.81
CA SER A 46 -9.66 -11.54 -1.51
C SER A 46 -8.68 -10.67 -2.31
N SER A 47 -7.43 -11.10 -2.42
CA SER A 47 -6.51 -10.71 -3.49
C SER A 47 -7.09 -11.03 -4.88
N PRO A 48 -6.49 -10.53 -5.98
CA PRO A 48 -6.97 -10.80 -7.33
C PRO A 48 -7.10 -12.31 -7.61
N LEU A 49 -8.23 -12.70 -8.21
CA LEU A 49 -8.57 -14.10 -8.47
C LEU A 49 -8.60 -14.48 -9.95
N LEU A 50 -8.49 -13.50 -10.86
CA LEU A 50 -8.39 -13.77 -12.29
C LEU A 50 -7.07 -14.49 -12.59
N ARG A 51 -7.02 -15.26 -13.68
CA ARG A 51 -5.83 -16.04 -14.03
C ARG A 51 -4.64 -15.10 -14.21
N ALA A 52 -3.60 -15.34 -13.42
CA ALA A 52 -2.34 -14.61 -13.43
C ALA A 52 -1.23 -15.45 -14.07
N ALA A 53 -0.07 -14.85 -14.26
CA ALA A 53 1.10 -15.56 -14.78
C ALA A 53 1.46 -16.75 -13.88
N ALA A 54 1.99 -17.82 -14.48
CA ALA A 54 2.37 -19.02 -13.75
C ALA A 54 3.39 -18.71 -12.64
N GLY A 55 3.12 -19.22 -11.43
CA GLY A 55 3.95 -18.96 -10.26
C GLY A 55 3.69 -17.63 -9.56
N SER A 56 2.73 -16.83 -10.03
CA SER A 56 2.34 -15.58 -9.37
C SER A 56 1.87 -15.80 -7.92
N THR A 57 2.54 -15.11 -7.00
CA THR A 57 2.23 -15.15 -5.56
C THR A 57 1.26 -14.04 -5.13
N HIS A 58 0.76 -13.22 -6.07
CA HIS A 58 -0.05 -12.04 -5.76
C HIS A 58 -1.26 -11.80 -6.67
N GLY A 59 -1.23 -12.23 -7.94
CA GLY A 59 -2.36 -12.12 -8.87
C GLY A 59 -2.44 -10.83 -9.69
N TYR A 60 -1.67 -9.78 -9.35
CA TYR A 60 -1.63 -8.51 -10.10
C TYR A 60 -1.14 -8.59 -11.55
N ASP A 61 -0.40 -9.63 -11.90
CA ASP A 61 0.05 -9.97 -13.24
C ASP A 61 -1.00 -10.81 -13.99
N THR A 62 -2.25 -10.32 -14.05
CA THR A 62 -3.37 -11.00 -14.73
C THR A 62 -3.07 -11.20 -16.22
N VAL A 63 -3.16 -12.45 -16.70
CA VAL A 63 -2.92 -12.84 -18.10
C VAL A 63 -4.19 -13.28 -18.84
N ASP A 64 -5.29 -13.53 -18.12
CA ASP A 64 -6.58 -13.86 -18.71
C ASP A 64 -7.75 -13.42 -17.80
N HIS A 65 -8.58 -12.52 -18.33
CA HIS A 65 -9.72 -11.94 -17.62
C HIS A 65 -11.00 -12.80 -17.68
N ALA A 66 -11.00 -13.86 -18.49
CA ALA A 66 -12.18 -14.71 -18.70
C ALA A 66 -12.27 -15.88 -17.71
N HIS A 67 -11.20 -16.16 -16.95
CA HIS A 67 -11.10 -17.32 -16.07
C HIS A 67 -10.59 -16.95 -14.68
N VAL A 68 -11.07 -17.69 -13.68
CA VAL A 68 -10.49 -17.71 -12.33
C VAL A 68 -9.24 -18.58 -12.35
N ASP A 69 -8.18 -18.15 -11.68
CA ASP A 69 -6.89 -18.82 -11.72
C ASP A 69 -6.95 -20.28 -11.22
N GLU A 70 -6.59 -21.23 -12.10
CA GLU A 70 -6.59 -22.66 -11.81
C GLU A 70 -5.59 -23.04 -10.72
N SER A 71 -4.44 -22.38 -10.64
CA SER A 71 -3.43 -22.65 -9.61
C SER A 71 -3.96 -22.30 -8.20
N ARG A 72 -4.92 -21.39 -8.12
CA ARG A 72 -5.62 -20.98 -6.88
C ARG A 72 -6.89 -21.81 -6.62
N GLY A 73 -7.24 -22.76 -7.49
CA GLY A 73 -8.42 -23.63 -7.36
C GLY A 73 -9.51 -23.42 -8.42
N GLY A 74 -9.36 -22.42 -9.30
CA GLY A 74 -10.26 -22.15 -10.42
C GLY A 74 -11.71 -21.85 -10.00
N GLN A 75 -12.63 -21.94 -10.96
CA GLN A 75 -14.04 -21.64 -10.73
C GLN A 75 -14.66 -22.54 -9.65
N GLU A 76 -14.31 -23.84 -9.62
CA GLU A 76 -14.87 -24.76 -8.62
C GLU A 76 -14.39 -24.43 -7.20
N GLY A 77 -13.14 -23.99 -7.04
CA GLY A 77 -12.62 -23.49 -5.76
C GLY A 77 -13.35 -22.22 -5.33
N LEU A 78 -13.60 -21.30 -6.25
CA LEU A 78 -14.36 -20.08 -5.97
C LEU A 78 -15.78 -20.41 -5.50
N ASP A 79 -16.46 -21.34 -6.18
CA ASP A 79 -17.81 -21.76 -5.81
C ASP A 79 -17.85 -22.34 -4.38
N ARG A 80 -16.85 -23.15 -4.00
CA ARG A 80 -16.72 -23.69 -2.64
C ARG A 80 -16.40 -22.62 -1.60
N PHE A 81 -15.49 -21.70 -1.91
CA PHE A 81 -15.16 -20.58 -1.04
C PHE A 81 -16.39 -19.73 -0.75
N VAL A 82 -17.13 -19.35 -1.80
CA VAL A 82 -18.32 -18.51 -1.69
C VAL A 82 -19.45 -19.25 -0.97
N ALA A 83 -19.62 -20.55 -1.21
CA ALA A 83 -20.56 -21.37 -0.46
C ALA A 83 -20.25 -21.37 1.05
N ALA A 84 -18.97 -21.52 1.43
CA ALA A 84 -18.53 -21.47 2.82
C ALA A 84 -18.75 -20.08 3.44
N LEU A 85 -18.41 -18.99 2.74
CA LEU A 85 -18.69 -17.62 3.19
C LEU A 85 -20.19 -17.43 3.44
N HIS A 86 -21.03 -17.84 2.49
CA HIS A 86 -22.48 -17.71 2.58
C HIS A 86 -23.11 -18.56 3.69
N GLU A 87 -22.59 -19.75 3.95
CA GLU A 87 -23.01 -20.60 5.08
C GLU A 87 -22.83 -19.87 6.41
N HIS A 88 -21.76 -19.08 6.54
CA HIS A 88 -21.45 -18.28 7.71
C HIS A 88 -21.97 -16.84 7.66
N GLY A 89 -22.76 -16.48 6.64
CA GLY A 89 -23.34 -15.15 6.48
C GLY A 89 -22.36 -14.03 6.09
N LEU A 90 -21.18 -14.40 5.58
CA LEU A 90 -20.15 -13.49 5.09
C LEU A 90 -20.37 -13.15 3.61
N GLY A 91 -19.96 -11.94 3.20
CA GLY A 91 -19.84 -11.53 1.80
C GLY A 91 -18.40 -11.57 1.29
N LEU A 92 -18.21 -11.30 -0.01
CA LEU A 92 -16.90 -11.25 -0.65
C LEU A 92 -16.65 -9.86 -1.27
N VAL A 93 -15.54 -9.25 -0.88
CA VAL A 93 -14.94 -8.10 -1.58
C VAL A 93 -13.83 -8.63 -2.49
N LEU A 94 -13.89 -8.30 -3.78
CA LEU A 94 -12.93 -8.75 -4.78
C LEU A 94 -12.00 -7.62 -5.22
N ASP A 95 -10.70 -7.88 -5.21
CA ASP A 95 -9.66 -7.03 -5.77
C ASP A 95 -9.58 -7.14 -7.30
N LEU A 96 -9.58 -6.00 -7.99
CA LEU A 96 -9.58 -5.89 -9.44
C LEU A 96 -8.40 -5.07 -9.95
N VAL A 97 -7.84 -5.51 -11.09
CA VAL A 97 -6.63 -4.93 -11.70
C VAL A 97 -6.94 -4.36 -13.10
N PRO A 98 -7.57 -3.19 -13.21
CA PRO A 98 -8.03 -2.66 -14.50
C PRO A 98 -6.94 -1.97 -15.33
N ASN A 99 -5.83 -1.58 -14.70
CA ASN A 99 -4.83 -0.72 -15.33
C ASN A 99 -3.92 -1.45 -16.31
N HIS A 100 -3.63 -2.73 -16.07
CA HIS A 100 -2.55 -3.44 -16.75
C HIS A 100 -2.79 -4.95 -16.83
N MET A 101 -1.96 -5.62 -17.64
CA MET A 101 -1.96 -7.06 -17.86
C MET A 101 -0.52 -7.61 -17.75
N GLY A 102 -0.38 -8.83 -17.22
CA GLY A 102 0.88 -9.57 -17.20
C GLY A 102 1.34 -9.93 -18.61
N VAL A 103 2.60 -9.62 -18.93
CA VAL A 103 3.25 -9.88 -20.23
C VAL A 103 4.65 -10.48 -20.09
N ALA A 104 4.99 -11.02 -18.91
CA ALA A 104 6.29 -11.64 -18.64
C ALA A 104 6.58 -12.83 -19.57
N ASP A 105 5.64 -13.79 -19.65
CA ASP A 105 5.61 -14.81 -20.70
C ASP A 105 4.47 -14.49 -21.68
N PRO A 106 4.78 -13.99 -22.88
CA PRO A 106 3.76 -13.73 -23.89
C PRO A 106 2.88 -14.95 -24.22
N ALA A 107 3.41 -16.17 -24.11
CA ALA A 107 2.65 -17.38 -24.44
C ALA A 107 1.51 -17.66 -23.46
N GLU A 108 1.56 -17.11 -22.25
CA GLU A 108 0.50 -17.22 -21.25
C GLU A 108 -0.55 -16.10 -21.36
N ALA A 109 -0.27 -15.04 -22.13
CA ALA A 109 -1.08 -13.84 -22.25
C ALA A 109 -1.70 -13.73 -23.67
N PRO A 110 -2.89 -14.31 -23.92
CA PRO A 110 -3.42 -14.50 -25.28
C PRO A 110 -3.60 -13.19 -26.06
N TRP A 111 -4.00 -12.11 -25.38
CA TRP A 111 -4.16 -10.80 -26.01
C TRP A 111 -2.81 -10.21 -26.41
N TRP A 112 -1.80 -10.33 -25.55
CA TRP A 112 -0.45 -9.85 -25.85
C TRP A 112 0.17 -10.67 -26.97
N TRP A 113 0.09 -12.00 -26.91
CA TRP A 113 0.51 -12.90 -27.98
C TRP A 113 -0.09 -12.54 -29.33
N ASP A 114 -1.41 -12.32 -29.38
CA ASP A 114 -2.10 -11.93 -30.62
C ASP A 114 -1.60 -10.60 -31.18
N VAL A 115 -1.32 -9.62 -30.31
CA VAL A 115 -0.73 -8.33 -30.71
C VAL A 115 0.70 -8.48 -31.22
N LEU A 116 1.52 -9.32 -30.59
CA LEU A 116 2.87 -9.60 -31.06
C LEU A 116 2.86 -10.33 -32.41
N GLN A 117 1.87 -11.19 -32.64
CA GLN A 117 1.74 -11.98 -33.87
C GLN A 117 1.19 -11.19 -35.06
N HIS A 118 0.23 -10.29 -34.84
CA HIS A 118 -0.50 -9.59 -35.91
C HIS A 118 -0.27 -8.08 -35.94
N GLY A 119 0.48 -7.53 -34.98
CA GLY A 119 0.76 -6.10 -34.90
C GLY A 119 -0.52 -5.26 -34.80
N ARG A 120 -0.58 -4.18 -35.59
CA ARG A 120 -1.75 -3.27 -35.65
C ARG A 120 -3.02 -3.93 -36.19
N ASP A 121 -2.90 -5.07 -36.87
CA ASP A 121 -4.04 -5.81 -37.43
C ASP A 121 -4.67 -6.78 -36.42
N SER A 122 -4.07 -6.94 -35.22
CA SER A 122 -4.66 -7.69 -34.11
C SER A 122 -5.99 -7.10 -33.66
N ALA A 123 -6.96 -7.97 -33.31
CA ALA A 123 -8.22 -7.54 -32.70
C ALA A 123 -8.03 -6.93 -31.30
N HIS A 124 -6.88 -7.19 -30.67
CA HIS A 124 -6.52 -6.70 -29.33
C HIS A 124 -5.52 -5.53 -29.39
N ALA A 125 -5.11 -5.06 -30.57
CA ALA A 125 -4.12 -3.98 -30.71
C ALA A 125 -4.54 -2.68 -29.99
N SER A 126 -5.84 -2.38 -29.96
CA SER A 126 -6.37 -1.19 -29.26
C SER A 126 -6.51 -1.38 -27.76
N ALA A 127 -6.41 -2.61 -27.24
CA ALA A 127 -6.51 -2.88 -25.80
C ALA A 127 -5.28 -2.39 -25.04
N PHE A 128 -4.11 -2.31 -25.69
CA PHE A 128 -2.85 -1.87 -25.08
C PHE A 128 -2.48 -0.45 -25.50
N ASP A 129 -1.86 0.30 -24.59
CA ASP A 129 -1.41 1.68 -24.85
C ASP A 129 -0.01 1.74 -25.48
N VAL A 130 0.05 1.45 -26.78
CA VAL A 130 1.28 1.38 -27.59
C VAL A 130 1.46 2.62 -28.49
N ASP A 131 2.64 3.24 -28.42
CA ASP A 131 3.15 4.24 -29.37
C ASP A 131 3.80 3.54 -30.57
N TRP A 132 2.95 3.09 -31.49
CA TRP A 132 3.40 2.31 -32.65
C TRP A 132 4.26 3.13 -33.63
N ASP A 133 4.02 4.44 -33.76
CA ASP A 133 4.76 5.27 -34.69
C ASP A 133 6.20 5.48 -34.21
N PHE A 134 6.40 5.69 -32.90
CA PHE A 134 7.74 5.76 -32.30
C PHE A 134 8.52 4.44 -32.42
N GLY A 135 7.82 3.30 -32.36
CA GLY A 135 8.39 1.98 -32.57
C GLY A 135 8.61 1.60 -34.03
N GLY A 136 8.36 2.50 -35.00
CA GLY A 136 8.51 2.18 -36.43
C GLY A 136 7.55 1.07 -36.91
N GLY A 137 6.37 0.98 -36.29
CA GLY A 137 5.39 -0.08 -36.52
C GLY A 137 5.59 -1.35 -35.68
N ARG A 138 6.60 -1.39 -34.79
CA ARG A 138 6.92 -2.53 -33.93
C ARG A 138 6.76 -2.20 -32.44
N ILE A 139 6.54 -3.21 -31.61
CA ILE A 139 6.61 -3.12 -30.14
C ILE A 139 8.03 -3.46 -29.68
N ARG A 140 8.67 -2.62 -28.87
CA ARG A 140 9.99 -2.92 -28.30
C ARG A 140 9.83 -3.69 -27.00
N ILE A 141 10.39 -4.89 -26.92
CA ILE A 141 10.33 -5.77 -25.73
C ILE A 141 11.72 -5.83 -25.08
N PRO A 142 11.90 -5.18 -23.92
CA PRO A 142 13.19 -5.06 -23.23
C PRO A 142 13.55 -6.35 -22.46
N VAL A 143 13.96 -7.40 -23.18
CA VAL A 143 14.22 -8.74 -22.62
C VAL A 143 15.67 -9.20 -22.77
N LEU A 144 16.43 -8.63 -23.70
CA LEU A 144 17.80 -9.07 -23.97
C LEU A 144 18.76 -8.59 -22.87
N GLY A 145 19.72 -9.42 -22.48
CA GLY A 145 20.77 -9.04 -21.53
C GLY A 145 21.76 -8.00 -22.06
N SER A 146 21.92 -7.96 -23.38
CA SER A 146 22.71 -6.97 -24.13
C SER A 146 22.16 -6.81 -25.55
N ALA A 147 22.59 -5.80 -26.31
CA ALA A 147 22.24 -5.67 -27.73
C ALA A 147 22.77 -6.84 -28.59
N ASP A 148 23.94 -7.40 -28.24
CA ASP A 148 24.58 -8.50 -28.98
C ASP A 148 23.85 -9.84 -28.76
N ASP A 149 23.01 -9.94 -27.73
CA ASP A 149 22.27 -11.16 -27.40
C ASP A 149 21.20 -11.52 -28.45
N VAL A 150 20.94 -10.65 -29.44
CA VAL A 150 20.19 -10.99 -30.66
C VAL A 150 20.81 -12.19 -31.41
N GLU A 151 22.13 -12.40 -31.29
CA GLU A 151 22.81 -13.58 -31.89
C GLU A 151 22.39 -14.91 -31.22
N LYS A 152 21.83 -14.86 -30.01
CA LYS A 152 21.38 -16.03 -29.24
C LYS A 152 19.92 -16.42 -29.52
N LEU A 153 19.25 -15.73 -30.43
CA LEU A 153 17.89 -16.05 -30.82
C LEU A 153 17.83 -17.37 -31.59
N GLU A 154 16.81 -18.16 -31.30
CA GLU A 154 16.55 -19.43 -31.96
C GLU A 154 15.11 -19.46 -32.49
N VAL A 155 14.88 -20.18 -33.59
CA VAL A 155 13.53 -20.50 -34.06
C VAL A 155 13.25 -21.96 -33.73
N VAL A 156 12.28 -22.18 -32.84
CA VAL A 156 11.91 -23.52 -32.35
C VAL A 156 10.41 -23.67 -32.47
N ASP A 157 9.97 -24.71 -33.19
CA ASP A 157 8.55 -25.07 -33.37
C ASP A 157 7.65 -23.91 -33.84
N GLY A 158 8.18 -23.02 -34.69
CA GLY A 158 7.43 -21.88 -35.23
C GLY A 158 7.32 -20.69 -34.28
N GLU A 159 8.15 -20.64 -33.23
CA GLU A 159 8.28 -19.53 -32.30
C GLU A 159 9.72 -18.99 -32.28
N LEU A 160 9.87 -17.71 -32.00
CA LEU A 160 11.17 -17.12 -31.69
C LEU A 160 11.46 -17.30 -30.20
N ARG A 161 12.66 -17.79 -29.87
CA ARG A 161 13.11 -18.07 -28.50
C ARG A 161 14.32 -17.24 -28.12
N TYR A 162 14.33 -16.76 -26.88
CA TYR A 162 15.49 -16.19 -26.21
C TYR A 162 15.63 -16.82 -24.83
N TYR A 163 16.48 -17.84 -24.73
CA TYR A 163 16.46 -18.80 -23.62
C TYR A 163 15.04 -19.34 -23.41
N ASP A 164 14.47 -19.17 -22.22
CA ASP A 164 13.13 -19.65 -21.89
C ASP A 164 12.00 -18.75 -22.41
N ASN A 165 12.31 -17.52 -22.85
CA ASN A 165 11.31 -16.57 -23.36
C ASN A 165 10.78 -16.99 -24.74
N ARG A 166 9.47 -16.84 -24.94
CA ARG A 166 8.74 -17.31 -26.12
C ARG A 166 7.99 -16.18 -26.80
N PHE A 167 8.11 -16.10 -28.11
CA PHE A 167 7.43 -15.08 -28.91
C PHE A 167 6.84 -15.68 -30.20
N PRO A 168 5.65 -15.20 -30.63
CA PRO A 168 5.02 -15.69 -31.85
C PRO A 168 5.78 -15.25 -33.09
N LEU A 169 5.73 -16.05 -34.15
CA LEU A 169 6.07 -15.57 -35.49
C LEU A 169 4.84 -14.99 -36.17
N ALA A 170 5.01 -13.83 -36.81
CA ALA A 170 4.02 -13.22 -37.67
C ALA A 170 3.75 -14.14 -38.89
N PRO A 171 2.50 -14.24 -39.38
CA PRO A 171 2.15 -15.13 -40.47
C PRO A 171 3.04 -14.96 -41.70
N GLY A 172 3.64 -16.06 -42.17
CA GLY A 172 4.51 -16.08 -43.36
C GLY A 172 5.94 -15.57 -43.16
N THR A 173 6.37 -15.29 -41.92
CA THR A 173 7.74 -14.79 -41.65
C THR A 173 8.75 -15.88 -41.30
N GLY A 174 8.30 -17.03 -40.80
CA GLY A 174 9.16 -18.12 -40.31
C GLY A 174 9.54 -19.20 -41.33
N ASP A 175 8.83 -19.30 -42.46
CA ASP A 175 9.08 -20.31 -43.51
C ASP A 175 8.85 -19.70 -44.90
N PRO A 176 9.89 -19.08 -45.52
CA PRO A 176 9.81 -18.67 -46.91
C PRO A 176 10.02 -19.87 -47.83
N ASP A 177 9.34 -19.88 -48.98
CA ASP A 177 9.65 -20.81 -50.08
C ASP A 177 11.12 -20.61 -50.56
N GLY A 178 12.11 -21.27 -49.93
CA GLY A 178 13.54 -21.05 -50.22
C GLY A 178 14.53 -21.53 -49.13
N ASP A 179 15.70 -20.88 -49.06
CA ASP A 179 16.68 -21.09 -47.97
C ASP A 179 16.08 -20.59 -46.64
N PRO A 180 16.19 -21.37 -45.54
CA PRO A 180 15.60 -20.99 -44.26
C PRO A 180 16.29 -19.73 -43.71
N PRO A 181 15.53 -18.68 -43.35
CA PRO A 181 16.08 -17.44 -42.83
C PRO A 181 16.78 -17.69 -41.49
N THR A 182 17.77 -16.87 -41.17
CA THR A 182 18.37 -16.93 -39.82
C THR A 182 17.35 -16.46 -38.77
N PRO A 183 17.48 -16.85 -37.49
CA PRO A 183 16.63 -16.32 -36.43
C PRO A 183 16.59 -14.78 -36.37
N GLN A 184 17.69 -14.12 -36.74
CA GLN A 184 17.79 -12.66 -36.81
C GLN A 184 16.98 -12.08 -37.97
N GLU A 185 17.07 -12.69 -39.17
CA GLU A 185 16.25 -12.30 -40.31
C GLU A 185 14.75 -12.54 -40.04
N VAL A 186 14.42 -13.57 -39.25
CA VAL A 186 13.06 -13.80 -38.76
C VAL A 186 12.66 -12.69 -37.79
N HIS A 187 13.46 -12.41 -36.78
CA HIS A 187 13.23 -11.35 -35.78
C HIS A 187 12.99 -9.97 -36.42
N ASP A 188 13.76 -9.60 -37.44
CA ASP A 188 13.63 -8.33 -38.18
C ASP A 188 12.27 -8.16 -38.87
N ARG A 189 11.57 -9.26 -39.15
CA ARG A 189 10.26 -9.27 -39.82
C ARG A 189 9.07 -9.25 -38.86
N GLN A 190 9.32 -9.31 -37.55
CA GLN A 190 8.26 -9.40 -36.56
C GLN A 190 7.64 -8.04 -36.25
N HIS A 191 6.39 -8.04 -35.77
CA HIS A 191 5.72 -6.84 -35.25
C HIS A 191 6.24 -6.38 -33.89
N TYR A 192 7.27 -7.07 -33.38
CA TYR A 192 7.99 -6.70 -32.18
C TYR A 192 9.50 -6.73 -32.43
N GLU A 193 10.23 -6.00 -31.59
CA GLU A 193 11.68 -5.90 -31.55
C GLU A 193 12.13 -6.28 -30.13
N LEU A 194 12.73 -7.45 -29.95
CA LEU A 194 13.49 -7.75 -28.74
C LEU A 194 14.71 -6.82 -28.63
N VAL A 195 14.84 -6.13 -27.50
CA VAL A 195 15.88 -5.13 -27.26
C VAL A 195 16.57 -5.36 -25.92
N ASP A 196 17.77 -4.78 -25.74
CA ASP A 196 18.46 -4.71 -24.45
C ASP A 196 17.51 -4.14 -23.38
N TRP A 197 17.44 -4.81 -22.23
CA TRP A 197 16.54 -4.42 -21.15
C TRP A 197 16.74 -2.97 -20.68
N ARG A 198 17.96 -2.45 -20.77
CA ARG A 198 18.30 -1.06 -20.39
C ARG A 198 17.66 -0.02 -21.31
N ARG A 199 17.26 -0.40 -22.52
CA ARG A 199 16.56 0.50 -23.44
C ARG A 199 15.15 0.85 -22.95
N ALA A 200 14.60 0.12 -21.98
CA ALA A 200 13.31 0.44 -21.38
C ALA A 200 13.24 1.87 -20.81
N ASP A 201 14.36 2.40 -20.34
CA ASP A 201 14.42 3.71 -19.67
C ASP A 201 14.30 4.88 -20.66
N ALA A 202 14.63 4.68 -21.94
CA ALA A 202 14.67 5.77 -22.93
C ALA A 202 13.83 5.52 -24.20
N ASP A 203 13.65 4.25 -24.58
CA ASP A 203 13.15 3.85 -25.90
C ASP A 203 11.89 2.99 -25.85
N LEU A 204 11.27 2.79 -24.68
CA LEU A 204 10.07 1.97 -24.60
C LEU A 204 8.88 2.66 -25.27
N ASN A 205 8.02 1.85 -25.90
CA ASN A 205 6.90 2.37 -26.69
C ASN A 205 5.55 1.77 -26.31
N TYR A 206 5.41 1.20 -25.13
CA TYR A 206 4.10 0.88 -24.53
C TYR A 206 4.08 1.40 -23.09
N ARG A 207 2.90 1.82 -22.61
CA ARG A 207 2.74 2.24 -21.21
C ARG A 207 2.85 1.01 -20.31
N ARG A 208 3.52 1.16 -19.17
CA ARG A 208 3.66 0.12 -18.14
C ARG A 208 2.98 0.52 -16.82
N PHE A 209 2.86 -0.43 -15.91
CA PHE A 209 2.68 -0.15 -14.49
C PHE A 209 4.05 0.22 -13.87
N PHE A 210 4.17 1.47 -13.41
CA PHE A 210 5.45 2.05 -12.97
C PHE A 210 6.58 1.79 -14.00
N ALA A 211 7.72 1.25 -13.55
CA ALA A 211 8.84 0.85 -14.39
C ALA A 211 8.90 -0.67 -14.64
N ILE A 212 7.80 -1.40 -14.40
CA ILE A 212 7.76 -2.86 -14.51
C ILE A 212 7.45 -3.26 -15.96
N ASN A 213 8.49 -3.69 -16.69
CA ASN A 213 8.41 -4.09 -18.10
C ASN A 213 7.41 -5.22 -18.37
N THR A 214 7.14 -6.06 -17.37
CA THR A 214 6.29 -7.24 -17.52
C THR A 214 4.81 -6.94 -17.25
N LEU A 215 4.41 -5.68 -17.07
CA LEU A 215 3.03 -5.26 -16.84
C LEU A 215 2.62 -4.19 -17.86
N ALA A 216 1.94 -4.59 -18.94
CA ALA A 216 1.55 -3.70 -20.03
C ALA A 216 0.22 -3.00 -19.74
N GLY A 217 0.19 -1.67 -19.92
CA GLY A 217 -0.97 -0.82 -19.63
C GLY A 217 -2.14 -1.05 -20.59
N LEU A 218 -3.32 -1.29 -20.03
CA LEU A 218 -4.58 -1.47 -20.73
C LEU A 218 -5.35 -0.15 -20.90
N ARG A 219 -6.05 -0.03 -22.01
CA ARG A 219 -6.88 1.13 -22.37
C ARG A 219 -8.33 0.97 -21.93
N VAL A 220 -8.54 0.79 -20.62
CA VAL A 220 -9.88 0.51 -20.04
C VAL A 220 -10.87 1.69 -20.17
N GLU A 221 -10.39 2.87 -20.55
CA GLU A 221 -11.26 3.98 -20.95
C GLU A 221 -12.13 3.62 -22.16
N ASP A 222 -11.63 2.77 -23.06
CA ASP A 222 -12.40 2.19 -24.16
C ASP A 222 -13.49 1.24 -23.60
N PRO A 223 -14.78 1.51 -23.88
CA PRO A 223 -15.86 0.64 -23.43
C PRO A 223 -15.70 -0.83 -23.83
N ALA A 224 -15.17 -1.13 -25.02
CA ALA A 224 -15.01 -2.51 -25.47
C ALA A 224 -13.93 -3.25 -24.66
N VAL A 225 -12.86 -2.56 -24.27
CA VAL A 225 -11.81 -3.10 -23.41
C VAL A 225 -12.36 -3.33 -22.00
N PHE A 226 -13.08 -2.35 -21.43
CA PHE A 226 -13.75 -2.52 -20.15
C PHE A 226 -14.70 -3.71 -20.15
N ASP A 227 -15.60 -3.81 -21.13
CA ASP A 227 -16.58 -4.89 -21.23
C ASP A 227 -15.88 -6.26 -21.29
N ALA A 228 -14.80 -6.37 -22.06
CA ALA A 228 -14.04 -7.61 -22.22
C ALA A 228 -13.27 -8.01 -20.94
N THR A 229 -12.64 -7.05 -20.25
CA THR A 229 -11.85 -7.34 -19.03
C THR A 229 -12.71 -7.50 -17.78
N HIS A 230 -13.94 -6.96 -17.77
CA HIS A 230 -14.83 -7.01 -16.62
C HIS A 230 -15.96 -8.04 -16.75
N ALA A 231 -16.13 -8.68 -17.91
CA ALA A 231 -17.24 -9.61 -18.16
C ALA A 231 -17.39 -10.69 -17.09
N LEU A 232 -16.31 -11.38 -16.69
CA LEU A 232 -16.39 -12.41 -15.65
C LEU A 232 -16.79 -11.81 -14.30
N VAL A 233 -16.11 -10.75 -13.87
CA VAL A 233 -16.35 -10.09 -12.57
C VAL A 233 -17.79 -9.58 -12.47
N LEU A 234 -18.30 -8.94 -13.50
CA LEU A 234 -19.68 -8.42 -13.51
C LEU A 234 -20.71 -9.56 -13.45
N ARG A 235 -20.45 -10.70 -14.13
CA ARG A 235 -21.29 -11.90 -13.96
C ARG A 235 -21.27 -12.41 -12.51
N LEU A 236 -20.10 -12.40 -11.85
CA LEU A 236 -19.99 -12.80 -10.44
C LEU A 236 -20.77 -11.84 -9.52
N VAL A 237 -20.75 -10.53 -9.78
CA VAL A 237 -21.56 -9.54 -9.07
C VAL A 237 -23.06 -9.79 -9.29
N GLU A 238 -23.49 -10.03 -10.52
CA GLU A 238 -24.89 -10.32 -10.86
C GLU A 238 -25.40 -11.60 -10.19
N GLN A 239 -24.55 -12.62 -10.09
CA GLN A 239 -24.85 -13.90 -9.44
C GLN A 239 -24.83 -13.81 -7.91
N GLY A 240 -24.42 -12.67 -7.34
CA GLY A 240 -24.27 -12.48 -5.90
C GLY A 240 -23.11 -13.28 -5.30
N VAL A 241 -22.08 -13.53 -6.10
CA VAL A 241 -20.80 -14.11 -5.66
C VAL A 241 -19.89 -13.03 -5.08
N VAL A 242 -19.91 -11.83 -5.66
CA VAL A 242 -19.14 -10.66 -5.21
C VAL A 242 -20.09 -9.57 -4.72
N ASP A 243 -19.80 -9.02 -3.53
CA ASP A 243 -20.63 -8.04 -2.83
C ASP A 243 -20.02 -6.64 -2.79
N GLY A 244 -18.69 -6.54 -2.86
CA GLY A 244 -17.95 -5.29 -2.96
C GLY A 244 -16.70 -5.42 -3.82
N LEU A 245 -16.12 -4.29 -4.20
CA LEU A 245 -14.98 -4.23 -5.11
C LEU A 245 -13.85 -3.37 -4.51
N ARG A 246 -12.61 -3.79 -4.68
CA ARG A 246 -11.42 -2.95 -4.48
C ARG A 246 -10.74 -2.76 -5.82
N ILE A 247 -10.41 -1.52 -6.16
CA ILE A 247 -9.78 -1.17 -7.43
C ILE A 247 -8.30 -0.89 -7.21
N ASP A 248 -7.47 -1.72 -7.79
CA ASP A 248 -6.02 -1.54 -7.88
C ASP A 248 -5.67 -0.34 -8.76
N HIS A 249 -4.75 0.48 -8.28
CA HIS A 249 -4.09 1.53 -9.06
C HIS A 249 -4.99 2.34 -10.03
N PRO A 250 -6.11 2.94 -9.57
CA PRO A 250 -6.96 3.82 -10.37
C PRO A 250 -6.18 5.02 -10.96
N ASP A 251 -5.09 5.44 -10.30
CA ASP A 251 -4.27 6.58 -10.71
C ASP A 251 -3.44 6.29 -11.97
N GLY A 252 -3.38 5.05 -12.45
CA GLY A 252 -2.82 4.70 -13.76
C GLY A 252 -3.81 4.85 -14.92
N LEU A 253 -5.11 5.01 -14.63
CA LEU A 253 -6.16 5.04 -15.65
C LEU A 253 -6.19 6.38 -16.39
N ALA A 254 -6.61 6.34 -17.65
CA ALA A 254 -6.77 7.55 -18.46
C ALA A 254 -7.98 8.39 -18.00
N ASP A 255 -9.08 7.74 -17.62
CA ASP A 255 -10.29 8.37 -17.11
C ASP A 255 -10.82 7.59 -15.88
N PRO A 256 -10.21 7.78 -14.68
CA PRO A 256 -10.62 7.06 -13.48
C PRO A 256 -12.06 7.37 -13.08
N LYS A 257 -12.54 8.60 -13.29
CA LYS A 257 -13.93 8.96 -13.03
C LYS A 257 -14.88 8.19 -13.93
N GLY A 258 -14.65 8.21 -15.25
CA GLY A 258 -15.48 7.47 -16.21
C GLY A 258 -15.45 5.96 -15.99
N TYR A 259 -14.29 5.41 -15.60
CA TYR A 259 -14.16 4.02 -15.17
C TYR A 259 -15.07 3.72 -13.96
N LEU A 260 -14.98 4.51 -12.89
CA LEU A 260 -15.78 4.32 -11.68
C LEU A 260 -17.27 4.51 -11.93
N ASP A 261 -17.65 5.47 -12.78
CA ASP A 261 -19.05 5.67 -13.18
C ASP A 261 -19.60 4.43 -13.89
N ARG A 262 -18.85 3.91 -14.88
CA ARG A 262 -19.22 2.70 -15.63
C ARG A 262 -19.27 1.47 -14.74
N LEU A 263 -18.31 1.31 -13.84
CA LEU A 263 -18.27 0.21 -12.88
C LEU A 263 -19.44 0.28 -11.90
N ALA A 264 -19.76 1.46 -11.38
CA ALA A 264 -20.89 1.65 -10.48
C ALA A 264 -22.23 1.39 -11.17
N GLU A 265 -22.38 1.71 -12.45
CA GLU A 265 -23.56 1.34 -13.24
C GLU A 265 -23.65 -0.17 -13.47
N ALA A 266 -22.56 -0.79 -13.94
CA ALA A 266 -22.53 -2.21 -14.29
C ALA A 266 -22.63 -3.14 -13.08
N SER A 267 -22.09 -2.74 -11.92
CA SER A 267 -22.17 -3.52 -10.68
C SER A 267 -23.47 -3.29 -9.90
N GLY A 268 -24.32 -2.35 -10.32
CA GLY A 268 -25.50 -1.95 -9.54
C GLY A 268 -25.17 -1.17 -8.27
N GLY A 269 -24.03 -0.46 -8.26
CA GLY A 269 -23.58 0.40 -7.17
C GLY A 269 -23.07 -0.36 -5.96
N ARG A 270 -22.38 -1.50 -6.16
CA ARG A 270 -21.74 -2.22 -5.05
C ARG A 270 -20.73 -1.34 -4.34
N TRP A 271 -20.60 -1.55 -3.03
CA TRP A 271 -19.60 -0.86 -2.23
C TRP A 271 -18.21 -1.08 -2.86
N THR A 272 -17.61 0.03 -3.28
CA THR A 272 -16.36 0.03 -4.05
C THR A 272 -15.41 0.96 -3.34
N VAL A 273 -14.17 0.51 -3.14
CA VAL A 273 -13.07 1.34 -2.64
C VAL A 273 -11.93 1.32 -3.65
N VAL A 274 -11.10 2.35 -3.59
CA VAL A 274 -9.99 2.54 -4.52
C VAL A 274 -8.67 2.58 -3.79
N GLU A 275 -7.64 1.92 -4.31
CA GLU A 275 -6.28 2.10 -3.82
C GLU A 275 -5.75 3.43 -4.33
N LYS A 276 -5.97 4.51 -3.58
CA LYS A 276 -5.48 5.84 -3.91
C LYS A 276 -4.75 6.42 -2.72
N ILE A 277 -3.52 6.86 -2.96
CA ILE A 277 -2.68 7.49 -1.94
C ILE A 277 -3.01 8.98 -1.90
N LEU A 278 -3.44 9.47 -0.73
CA LEU A 278 -3.75 10.87 -0.52
C LEU A 278 -2.54 11.55 0.14
N GLU A 279 -2.02 12.56 -0.53
CA GLU A 279 -0.99 13.41 0.09
C GLU A 279 -1.60 14.31 1.17
N PRO A 280 -0.82 14.81 2.14
CA PRO A 280 -1.38 15.58 3.23
C PRO A 280 -2.15 16.84 2.78
N GLY A 281 -3.44 16.87 3.08
CA GLY A 281 -4.35 17.96 2.69
C GLY A 281 -5.04 17.74 1.34
N GLU A 282 -4.78 16.62 0.67
CA GLU A 282 -5.54 16.16 -0.49
C GLU A 282 -6.85 15.47 -0.04
N ASP A 283 -7.94 15.74 -0.76
CA ASP A 283 -9.21 15.03 -0.63
C ASP A 283 -9.46 14.22 -1.91
N LEU A 284 -10.06 13.03 -1.78
CA LEU A 284 -10.51 12.27 -2.94
C LEU A 284 -11.59 13.07 -3.71
N PRO A 285 -11.58 13.10 -5.06
CA PRO A 285 -12.60 13.84 -5.80
C PRO A 285 -14.02 13.46 -5.40
N GLU A 286 -14.83 14.45 -4.99
CA GLU A 286 -16.21 14.21 -4.54
C GLU A 286 -17.10 13.62 -5.64
N SER A 287 -16.72 13.86 -6.90
CA SER A 287 -17.42 13.37 -8.09
C SER A 287 -17.24 11.87 -8.36
N TRP A 288 -16.31 11.20 -7.67
CA TRP A 288 -16.07 9.77 -7.84
C TRP A 288 -17.13 8.93 -7.13
N ARG A 289 -17.72 7.99 -7.89
CA ARG A 289 -18.69 7.00 -7.39
C ARG A 289 -17.98 5.83 -6.69
N THR A 290 -17.33 6.15 -5.57
CA THR A 290 -16.62 5.22 -4.68
C THR A 290 -16.92 5.56 -3.22
N ALA A 291 -16.89 4.55 -2.36
CA ALA A 291 -17.05 4.68 -0.91
C ALA A 291 -15.85 5.37 -0.25
N GLY A 292 -14.67 5.30 -0.87
CA GLY A 292 -13.45 5.93 -0.39
C GLY A 292 -12.19 5.19 -0.84
N THR A 293 -11.13 5.33 -0.05
CA THR A 293 -9.84 4.68 -0.28
C THR A 293 -9.77 3.29 0.38
N THR A 294 -8.65 2.60 0.21
CA THR A 294 -8.27 1.42 0.99
C THR A 294 -7.70 1.76 2.38
N GLY A 295 -7.60 3.04 2.74
CA GLY A 295 -7.40 3.48 4.13
C GLY A 295 -5.98 3.86 4.55
N TYR A 296 -5.02 4.06 3.64
CA TYR A 296 -3.67 4.54 4.00
C TYR A 296 -3.68 5.92 4.67
N ASP A 297 -4.62 6.78 4.30
CA ASP A 297 -4.88 8.06 4.96
C ASP A 297 -5.29 7.86 6.44
N ALA A 298 -6.10 6.82 6.74
CA ALA A 298 -6.44 6.47 8.12
C ALA A 298 -5.25 5.88 8.87
N LEU A 299 -4.41 5.08 8.21
CA LEU A 299 -3.18 4.53 8.78
C LEU A 299 -2.29 5.66 9.29
N ALA A 300 -2.02 6.67 8.45
CA ALA A 300 -1.18 7.80 8.80
C ALA A 300 -1.73 8.60 10.01
N GLU A 301 -3.05 8.77 10.10
CA GLU A 301 -3.71 9.41 11.26
C GLU A 301 -3.53 8.61 12.55
N VAL A 302 -3.69 7.28 12.49
CA VAL A 302 -3.56 6.41 13.68
C VAL A 302 -2.11 6.33 14.15
N ASP A 303 -1.15 6.19 13.24
CA ASP A 303 0.26 6.20 13.58
C ASP A 303 0.66 7.55 14.19
N GLY A 304 0.19 8.65 13.60
CA GLY A 304 0.49 10.01 14.04
C GLY A 304 0.15 10.27 15.50
N VAL A 305 -1.04 9.86 15.96
CA VAL A 305 -1.47 10.12 17.34
C VAL A 305 -0.67 9.33 18.39
N LEU A 306 0.01 8.25 17.99
CA LEU A 306 0.81 7.40 18.90
C LEU A 306 2.29 7.78 18.95
N VAL A 307 2.77 8.63 18.04
CA VAL A 307 4.13 9.17 18.07
C VAL A 307 4.21 10.36 19.03
N ASP A 308 5.25 10.40 19.87
CA ASP A 308 5.51 11.53 20.78
C ASP A 308 6.17 12.70 20.02
N PRO A 309 5.51 13.86 19.83
CA PRO A 309 6.12 14.99 19.16
C PRO A 309 7.38 15.51 19.87
N ALA A 310 7.53 15.27 21.18
CA ALA A 310 8.73 15.67 21.92
C ALA A 310 10.01 14.95 21.46
N GLY A 311 9.88 13.80 20.79
CA GLY A 311 10.99 13.03 20.24
C GLY A 311 11.66 13.66 19.02
N GLU A 312 10.98 14.58 18.32
CA GLU A 312 11.41 15.05 16.99
C GLU A 312 12.82 15.63 16.99
N ALA A 313 13.12 16.52 17.93
CA ALA A 313 14.40 17.21 17.98
C ALA A 313 15.58 16.25 18.16
N ALA A 314 15.42 15.23 19.01
CA ALA A 314 16.48 14.26 19.27
C ALA A 314 16.65 13.27 18.11
N MET A 315 15.56 12.82 17.49
CA MET A 315 15.62 11.96 16.29
C MET A 315 16.22 12.69 15.10
N THR A 316 15.84 13.96 14.88
CA THR A 316 16.42 14.82 13.84
C THR A 316 17.91 15.09 14.07
N ALA A 317 18.31 15.32 15.33
CA ALA A 317 19.72 15.53 15.67
C ALA A 317 20.58 14.28 15.42
N LEU A 318 20.06 13.09 15.72
CA LEU A 318 20.72 11.83 15.40
C LEU A 318 20.86 11.67 13.88
N ASP A 319 19.79 11.83 13.12
CA ASP A 319 19.83 11.73 11.66
C ASP A 319 20.85 12.69 11.03
N THR A 320 20.85 13.96 11.47
CA THR A 320 21.82 14.98 11.04
C THR A 320 23.26 14.59 11.34
N GLU A 321 23.51 13.96 12.50
CA GLU A 321 24.83 13.44 12.88
C GLU A 321 25.26 12.28 11.97
N LEU A 322 24.33 11.39 11.61
CA LEU A 322 24.60 10.20 10.81
C LEU A 322 24.79 10.52 9.33
N SER A 323 23.93 11.36 8.76
CA SER A 323 24.00 11.83 7.38
C SER A 323 25.08 12.90 7.17
N GLY A 324 25.55 13.53 8.26
CA GLY A 324 26.56 14.59 8.24
C GLY A 324 26.03 15.96 7.83
N ARG A 325 24.72 16.11 7.59
CA ARG A 325 24.05 17.36 7.22
C ARG A 325 22.58 17.33 7.58
N GLU A 326 21.96 18.49 7.69
CA GLU A 326 20.50 18.57 7.76
C GLU A 326 19.91 18.15 6.39
N VAL A 327 18.86 17.32 6.43
CA VAL A 327 18.15 16.86 5.23
C VAL A 327 16.94 17.76 5.01
N ASP A 328 16.93 18.47 3.89
CA ASP A 328 15.71 19.10 3.37
C ASP A 328 14.89 18.01 2.67
N TYR A 329 13.81 17.56 3.32
CA TYR A 329 12.98 16.48 2.82
C TYR A 329 12.28 16.85 1.49
N ALA A 330 11.86 18.10 1.32
CA ALA A 330 11.22 18.53 0.08
C ALA A 330 12.22 18.50 -1.09
N GLN A 331 13.46 18.91 -0.84
CA GLN A 331 14.53 18.79 -1.84
C GLN A 331 14.89 17.32 -2.11
N LEU A 332 14.98 16.47 -1.08
CA LEU A 332 15.24 15.04 -1.25
C LEU A 332 14.17 14.36 -2.13
N VAL A 333 12.89 14.62 -1.84
CA VAL A 333 11.76 14.10 -2.64
C VAL A 333 11.87 14.58 -4.08
N HIS A 334 12.13 15.87 -4.28
CA HIS A 334 12.33 16.43 -5.61
C HIS A 334 13.47 15.73 -6.37
N ASP A 335 14.64 15.56 -5.74
CA ASP A 335 15.81 14.96 -6.36
C ASP A 335 15.57 13.49 -6.72
N CYS A 336 14.93 12.72 -5.83
CA CYS A 336 14.57 11.33 -6.14
C CYS A 336 13.55 11.24 -7.28
N LYS A 337 12.58 12.15 -7.35
CA LYS A 337 11.67 12.22 -8.50
C LYS A 337 12.40 12.61 -9.79
N ARG A 338 13.38 13.51 -9.74
CA ARG A 338 14.23 13.84 -10.90
C ARG A 338 14.99 12.61 -11.39
N GLU A 339 15.61 11.85 -10.49
CA GLU A 339 16.28 10.57 -10.82
C GLU A 339 15.34 9.60 -11.54
N VAL A 340 14.08 9.50 -11.10
CA VAL A 340 13.07 8.66 -11.77
C VAL A 340 12.73 9.18 -13.17
N THR A 341 12.49 10.49 -13.31
CA THR A 341 12.16 11.10 -14.62
C THR A 341 13.32 11.07 -15.62
N ASP A 342 14.56 11.08 -15.13
CA ASP A 342 15.77 11.05 -15.96
C ASP A 342 16.25 9.61 -16.25
N GLY A 343 15.80 8.63 -15.45
CA GLY A 343 16.13 7.22 -15.56
C GLY A 343 14.92 6.37 -15.93
N SER A 344 14.42 5.58 -14.97
CA SER A 344 13.44 4.50 -15.22
C SER A 344 12.12 4.90 -15.90
N LEU A 345 11.72 6.18 -15.81
CA LEU A 345 10.53 6.74 -16.49
C LEU A 345 10.87 7.76 -17.59
N GLY A 346 12.12 7.77 -18.08
CA GLY A 346 12.54 8.64 -19.18
C GLY A 346 11.75 8.40 -20.48
N SER A 347 11.34 7.14 -20.74
CA SER A 347 10.48 6.76 -21.86
C SER A 347 9.12 7.46 -21.82
N GLU A 348 8.51 7.56 -20.64
CA GLU A 348 7.24 8.24 -20.40
C GLU A 348 7.37 9.76 -20.60
N VAL A 349 8.45 10.38 -20.10
CA VAL A 349 8.76 11.81 -20.36
C VAL A 349 8.99 12.05 -21.86
N ALA A 350 9.77 11.20 -22.52
CA ALA A 350 10.02 11.30 -23.95
C ALA A 350 8.73 11.15 -24.78
N ARG A 351 7.80 10.31 -24.32
CA ARG A 351 6.46 10.15 -24.93
C ARG A 351 5.62 11.41 -24.79
N LEU A 352 5.62 12.06 -23.62
CA LEU A 352 4.93 13.34 -23.42
C LEU A 352 5.41 14.40 -24.41
N VAL A 353 6.72 14.54 -24.59
CA VAL A 353 7.30 15.47 -25.57
C VAL A 353 6.84 15.16 -26.99
N ARG A 354 6.75 13.87 -27.38
CA ARG A 354 6.23 13.48 -28.70
C ARG A 354 4.75 13.83 -28.88
N VAL A 355 3.92 13.58 -27.86
CA VAL A 355 2.48 13.85 -27.88
C VAL A 355 2.17 15.34 -27.90
N ILE A 356 2.95 16.14 -27.18
CA ILE A 356 2.81 17.60 -27.14
C ILE A 356 3.27 18.23 -28.47
N GLY A 357 4.37 17.74 -29.04
CA GLY A 357 4.92 18.24 -30.29
C GLY A 357 5.68 19.57 -30.12
N GLU A 358 5.82 20.31 -31.21
CA GLU A 358 6.57 21.56 -31.21
C GLU A 358 5.82 22.67 -30.46
N LEU A 359 6.51 23.35 -29.53
CA LEU A 359 6.00 24.50 -28.80
C LEU A 359 6.75 25.78 -29.23
N PRO A 360 6.04 26.90 -29.46
CA PRO A 360 6.68 28.15 -29.86
C PRO A 360 7.69 28.66 -28.82
N GLY A 361 8.91 28.99 -29.24
CA GLY A 361 9.89 29.63 -28.38
C GLY A 361 10.59 28.69 -27.38
N THR A 362 10.48 27.38 -27.58
CA THR A 362 11.13 26.37 -26.76
C THR A 362 11.69 25.26 -27.65
N ASP A 363 12.92 24.84 -27.43
CA ASP A 363 13.48 23.67 -28.11
C ASP A 363 13.12 22.35 -27.38
N ARG A 364 13.43 21.22 -28.01
CA ARG A 364 13.08 19.90 -27.46
C ARG A 364 13.75 19.61 -26.12
N GLU A 365 14.99 20.04 -25.93
CA GLU A 365 15.76 19.81 -24.69
C GLU A 365 15.12 20.57 -23.53
N GLN A 366 14.78 21.84 -23.76
CA GLN A 366 14.05 22.66 -22.79
C GLN A 366 12.66 22.09 -22.46
N GLN A 367 11.95 21.50 -23.43
CA GLN A 367 10.67 20.85 -23.16
C GLN A 367 10.81 19.59 -22.29
N VAL A 368 11.80 18.73 -22.58
CA VAL A 368 12.09 17.54 -21.77
C VAL A 368 12.39 17.95 -20.33
N GLU A 369 13.32 18.88 -20.16
CA GLU A 369 13.76 19.36 -18.85
C GLU A 369 12.60 20.02 -18.08
N ALA A 370 11.80 20.87 -18.73
CA ALA A 370 10.65 21.50 -18.09
C ALA A 370 9.55 20.51 -17.68
N LEU A 371 9.28 19.48 -18.48
CA LEU A 371 8.34 18.41 -18.12
C LEU A 371 8.83 17.61 -16.93
N ALA A 372 10.10 17.22 -16.94
CA ALA A 372 10.70 16.44 -15.88
C ALA A 372 10.74 17.23 -14.55
N GLU A 373 11.05 18.53 -14.60
CA GLU A 373 10.95 19.44 -13.45
C GLU A 373 9.51 19.61 -12.95
N LEU A 374 8.52 19.74 -13.84
CA LEU A 374 7.10 19.82 -13.43
C LEU A 374 6.64 18.53 -12.74
N LEU A 375 7.00 17.36 -13.27
CA LEU A 375 6.69 16.06 -12.67
C LEU A 375 7.37 15.91 -11.30
N ALA A 376 8.64 16.32 -11.17
CA ALA A 376 9.36 16.25 -9.91
C ALA A 376 8.87 17.26 -8.85
N THR A 377 8.30 18.38 -9.28
CA THR A 377 7.71 19.41 -8.40
C THR A 377 6.28 19.08 -8.00
N PHE A 378 5.63 18.11 -8.65
CA PHE A 378 4.23 17.81 -8.40
C PHE A 378 4.01 17.28 -6.99
N ALA A 379 3.14 17.94 -6.23
CA ALA A 379 2.96 17.72 -4.80
C ALA A 379 1.91 16.65 -4.46
N VAL A 380 1.13 16.20 -5.44
CA VAL A 380 0.15 15.11 -5.33
C VAL A 380 0.53 14.00 -6.31
N TYR A 381 -0.08 12.83 -6.19
CA TYR A 381 0.12 11.73 -7.15
C TYR A 381 -0.25 12.17 -8.57
N ARG A 382 -1.43 12.77 -8.76
CA ARG A 382 -1.88 13.32 -10.04
C ARG A 382 -3.05 14.27 -9.85
N THR A 383 -3.38 15.00 -10.91
CA THR A 383 -4.68 15.68 -11.03
C THR A 383 -5.71 14.80 -11.72
N TYR A 384 -6.95 15.28 -11.70
CA TYR A 384 -8.08 14.68 -12.41
C TYR A 384 -8.84 15.79 -13.14
N LEU A 385 -8.16 16.45 -14.08
CA LEU A 385 -8.63 17.73 -14.63
C LEU A 385 -10.10 17.66 -15.10
N PRO A 386 -10.92 18.66 -14.75
CA PRO A 386 -10.54 19.95 -14.16
C PRO A 386 -10.29 19.94 -12.64
N ASP A 387 -10.59 18.84 -11.95
CA ASP A 387 -10.39 18.72 -10.49
C ASP A 387 -8.88 18.64 -10.17
N GLY A 388 -8.45 19.38 -9.14
CA GLY A 388 -7.05 19.44 -8.72
C GLY A 388 -6.16 20.37 -9.57
N ARG A 389 -6.70 21.14 -10.52
CA ARG A 389 -5.91 22.06 -11.39
C ARG A 389 -4.98 22.99 -10.60
N GLU A 390 -5.37 23.36 -9.38
CA GLU A 390 -4.56 24.14 -8.44
C GLU A 390 -3.20 23.51 -8.14
N HIS A 391 -3.07 22.17 -8.15
CA HIS A 391 -1.79 21.48 -7.94
C HIS A 391 -0.86 21.68 -9.14
N LEU A 392 -1.40 21.64 -10.36
CA LEU A 392 -0.63 21.95 -11.57
C LEU A 392 -0.21 23.42 -11.60
N ASP A 393 -1.11 24.34 -11.28
CA ASP A 393 -0.80 25.76 -11.22
C ASP A 393 0.28 26.07 -10.16
N ALA A 394 0.23 25.38 -9.00
CA ALA A 394 1.25 25.50 -7.95
C ALA A 394 2.61 24.95 -8.40
N ALA A 395 2.65 23.78 -9.04
CA ALA A 395 3.89 23.20 -9.58
C ALA A 395 4.51 24.12 -10.64
N VAL A 396 3.71 24.67 -11.55
CA VAL A 396 4.14 25.67 -12.55
C VAL A 396 4.74 26.91 -11.88
N ALA A 397 4.08 27.46 -10.85
CA ALA A 397 4.59 28.60 -10.12
C ALA A 397 5.92 28.30 -9.41
N ALA A 398 6.04 27.13 -8.78
CA ALA A 398 7.24 26.70 -8.09
C ALA A 398 8.43 26.47 -9.05
N VAL A 399 8.19 25.88 -10.23
CA VAL A 399 9.25 25.72 -11.24
C VAL A 399 9.68 27.07 -11.80
N ARG A 400 8.75 28.00 -12.07
CA ARG A 400 9.10 29.36 -12.54
C ARG A 400 10.03 30.10 -11.58
N ASP A 401 9.80 29.95 -10.27
CA ASP A 401 10.61 30.59 -9.23
C ASP A 401 12.01 29.95 -9.13
N ARG A 402 12.07 28.61 -9.08
CA ARG A 402 13.33 27.86 -8.90
C ARG A 402 14.20 27.77 -10.16
N ARG A 403 13.57 27.76 -11.35
CA ARG A 403 14.22 27.56 -12.66
C ARG A 403 13.85 28.68 -13.66
N PRO A 404 14.37 29.91 -13.49
CA PRO A 404 14.11 31.03 -14.41
C PRO A 404 14.52 30.73 -15.86
N ASP A 405 15.46 29.83 -16.07
CA ASP A 405 15.91 29.33 -17.37
C ASP A 405 14.83 28.54 -18.12
N LEU A 406 13.87 27.94 -17.41
CA LEU A 406 12.80 27.11 -17.98
C LEU A 406 11.46 27.85 -18.12
N VAL A 407 11.35 29.11 -17.70
CA VAL A 407 10.06 29.84 -17.68
C VAL A 407 9.36 29.84 -19.03
N ALA A 408 10.09 30.06 -20.13
CA ALA A 408 9.49 30.06 -21.46
C ALA A 408 8.90 28.69 -21.84
N ALA A 409 9.58 27.60 -21.46
CA ALA A 409 9.12 26.23 -21.70
C ALA A 409 7.89 25.90 -20.85
N VAL A 410 7.93 26.22 -19.56
CA VAL A 410 6.83 26.02 -18.62
C VAL A 410 5.59 26.82 -19.03
N ASP A 411 5.77 28.07 -19.47
CA ASP A 411 4.68 28.93 -19.95
C ASP A 411 4.01 28.36 -21.21
N ALA A 412 4.78 27.71 -22.08
CA ALA A 412 4.25 27.06 -23.27
C ALA A 412 3.56 25.72 -22.94
N LEU A 413 4.07 24.96 -21.96
CA LEU A 413 3.52 23.67 -21.52
C LEU A 413 2.22 23.83 -20.73
N HIS A 414 2.16 24.81 -19.83
CA HIS A 414 1.04 24.99 -18.89
C HIS A 414 -0.35 24.98 -19.56
N PRO A 415 -0.65 25.75 -20.63
CA PRO A 415 -1.96 25.71 -21.27
C PRO A 415 -2.28 24.36 -21.93
N VAL A 416 -1.27 23.62 -22.38
CA VAL A 416 -1.44 22.27 -22.98
C VAL A 416 -1.76 21.26 -21.88
N LEU A 417 -0.98 21.25 -20.80
CA LEU A 417 -1.17 20.33 -19.67
C LEU A 417 -2.44 20.62 -18.90
N ALA A 418 -2.90 21.88 -18.84
CA ALA A 418 -4.13 22.26 -18.15
C ALA A 418 -5.41 21.99 -18.96
N GLN A 419 -5.31 21.47 -20.18
CA GLN A 419 -6.46 21.22 -21.05
C GLN A 419 -7.01 19.80 -20.81
N ALA A 420 -8.02 19.70 -19.94
CA ALA A 420 -8.72 18.47 -19.60
C ALA A 420 -9.16 17.67 -20.84
N GLY A 421 -9.01 16.35 -20.79
CA GLY A 421 -9.42 15.43 -21.85
C GLY A 421 -8.53 15.41 -23.09
N THR A 422 -7.42 16.15 -23.12
CA THR A 422 -6.39 15.99 -24.16
C THR A 422 -5.47 14.81 -23.84
N GLU A 423 -4.86 14.21 -24.87
CA GLU A 423 -3.90 13.13 -24.68
C GLU A 423 -2.68 13.60 -23.86
N ALA A 424 -2.19 14.81 -24.09
CA ALA A 424 -1.06 15.38 -23.35
C ALA A 424 -1.36 15.50 -21.85
N ALA A 425 -2.50 16.09 -21.48
CA ALA A 425 -2.91 16.20 -20.08
C ALA A 425 -3.10 14.82 -19.44
N THR A 426 -3.83 13.93 -20.10
CA THR A 426 -4.11 12.57 -19.61
C THR A 426 -2.82 11.79 -19.35
N ARG A 427 -1.86 11.84 -20.27
CA ARG A 427 -0.58 11.14 -20.11
C ARG A 427 0.27 11.74 -19.02
N PHE A 428 0.25 13.07 -18.84
CA PHE A 428 0.99 13.73 -17.77
C PHE A 428 0.48 13.23 -16.41
N GLU A 429 -0.84 13.17 -16.25
CA GLU A 429 -1.49 12.64 -15.05
C GLU A 429 -1.23 11.13 -14.85
N GLN A 430 -1.18 10.32 -15.92
CA GLN A 430 -0.77 8.90 -15.85
C GLN A 430 0.72 8.70 -15.55
N THR A 431 1.55 9.74 -15.68
CA THR A 431 3.01 9.68 -15.45
C THR A 431 3.38 10.22 -14.07
N SER A 432 2.70 11.27 -13.58
CA SER A 432 3.02 11.91 -12.31
C SER A 432 2.88 10.95 -11.11
N GLY A 433 1.88 10.05 -11.15
CA GLY A 433 1.65 9.07 -10.08
C GLY A 433 2.82 8.08 -9.95
N PRO A 434 3.23 7.40 -11.03
CA PRO A 434 4.45 6.60 -11.05
C PRO A 434 5.72 7.34 -10.60
N VAL A 435 5.90 8.60 -11.01
CA VAL A 435 7.02 9.43 -10.56
C VAL A 435 6.98 9.64 -9.05
N MET A 436 5.80 9.90 -8.48
CA MET A 436 5.60 10.00 -7.03
C MET A 436 5.93 8.70 -6.32
N ALA A 437 5.30 7.58 -6.71
CA ALA A 437 5.50 6.29 -6.05
C ALA A 437 6.98 5.85 -6.07
N LYS A 438 7.61 5.87 -7.24
CA LYS A 438 9.01 5.44 -7.38
C LYS A 438 9.99 6.42 -6.75
N GLY A 439 9.73 7.73 -6.83
CA GLY A 439 10.63 8.75 -6.28
C GLY A 439 10.52 8.91 -4.77
N VAL A 440 9.34 8.66 -4.19
CA VAL A 440 9.09 8.87 -2.76
C VAL A 440 9.08 7.55 -1.99
N GLU A 441 8.11 6.68 -2.29
CA GLU A 441 7.87 5.46 -1.49
C GLU A 441 8.99 4.42 -1.65
N ASP A 442 9.54 4.33 -2.86
CA ASP A 442 10.60 3.37 -3.22
C ASP A 442 11.98 4.03 -3.35
N SER A 443 12.16 5.26 -2.85
CA SER A 443 13.46 5.94 -2.85
C SER A 443 13.63 6.88 -1.66
N ALA A 444 12.92 8.01 -1.61
CA ALA A 444 13.09 8.99 -0.52
C ALA A 444 12.87 8.38 0.88
N TYR A 445 11.90 7.47 1.03
CA TYR A 445 11.64 6.72 2.27
C TYR A 445 12.81 5.83 2.71
N TYR A 446 13.64 5.36 1.78
CA TYR A 446 14.84 4.56 2.09
C TYR A 446 16.10 5.42 2.26
N ARG A 447 16.06 6.70 1.85
CA ARG A 447 17.17 7.65 1.97
C ARG A 447 17.09 8.55 3.20
N TRP A 448 15.92 8.68 3.82
CA TRP A 448 15.74 9.47 5.04
C TRP A 448 15.39 8.61 6.26
N ALA A 449 16.43 8.21 6.99
CA ALA A 449 16.33 7.30 8.13
C ALA A 449 15.92 7.99 9.44
N ARG A 450 15.54 9.28 9.42
CA ARG A 450 15.20 10.07 10.62
C ARG A 450 14.31 9.32 11.59
N PHE A 451 13.19 8.81 11.10
CA PHE A 451 12.31 7.95 11.89
C PHE A 451 11.42 7.09 10.98
N VAL A 452 11.78 5.81 10.84
CA VAL A 452 11.19 4.95 9.79
C VAL A 452 9.71 4.59 10.01
N VAL A 453 9.14 4.90 11.18
CA VAL A 453 7.70 4.80 11.44
C VAL A 453 6.90 5.68 10.48
N LEU A 454 7.44 6.85 10.14
CA LEU A 454 6.77 7.84 9.29
C LEU A 454 6.92 7.55 7.79
N ASN A 455 7.82 6.63 7.43
CA ASN A 455 8.15 6.28 6.05
C ASN A 455 7.19 5.20 5.54
N GLU A 456 5.88 5.38 5.70
CA GLU A 456 4.88 4.38 5.33
C GLU A 456 4.04 4.86 4.13
N VAL A 457 3.48 3.94 3.34
CA VAL A 457 2.62 4.28 2.19
C VAL A 457 1.49 5.21 2.65
N GLY A 458 1.37 6.37 2.00
CA GLY A 458 0.45 7.46 2.40
C GLY A 458 0.88 8.31 3.60
N GLY A 459 2.09 8.10 4.12
CA GLY A 459 2.69 8.92 5.18
C GLY A 459 3.47 10.12 4.64
N ASP A 460 3.64 11.13 5.49
CA ASP A 460 4.54 12.26 5.23
C ASP A 460 5.64 12.28 6.31
N PRO A 461 6.85 11.78 5.99
CA PRO A 461 7.98 11.76 6.92
C PRO A 461 8.34 13.12 7.52
N ALA A 462 7.93 14.25 6.91
CA ALA A 462 8.17 15.57 7.48
C ALA A 462 7.25 15.88 8.68
N ARG A 463 6.09 15.22 8.80
CA ARG A 463 5.14 15.42 9.89
C ARG A 463 5.42 14.45 11.05
N PHE A 464 5.99 14.98 12.13
CA PHE A 464 6.42 14.18 13.28
C PHE A 464 5.31 14.03 14.33
N GLY A 465 4.42 13.05 14.13
CA GLY A 465 3.31 12.76 15.04
C GLY A 465 2.21 13.84 15.03
N THR A 466 1.15 13.60 15.81
CA THR A 466 0.00 14.51 15.93
C THR A 466 -0.50 14.59 17.37
N THR A 467 -1.19 15.68 17.68
CA THR A 467 -1.90 15.86 18.96
C THR A 467 -3.24 15.09 18.98
N VAL A 468 -3.79 14.88 20.18
CA VAL A 468 -5.13 14.28 20.35
C VAL A 468 -6.23 15.15 19.71
N GLY A 469 -6.06 16.49 19.74
CA GLY A 469 -6.98 17.42 19.08
C GLY A 469 -7.00 17.25 17.56
N GLU A 470 -5.82 17.23 16.93
CA GLU A 470 -5.69 17.02 15.47
C GLU A 470 -6.25 15.64 15.05
N TRP A 471 -6.04 14.61 15.86
CA TRP A 471 -6.68 13.31 15.67
C TRP A 471 -8.19 13.43 15.61
N HIS A 472 -8.82 14.09 16.59
CA HIS A 472 -10.27 14.26 16.62
C HIS A 472 -10.80 15.07 15.43
N GLU A 473 -10.08 16.09 14.97
CA GLU A 473 -10.42 16.85 13.77
C GLU A 473 -10.36 15.99 12.50
N ALA A 474 -9.33 15.15 12.38
CA ALA A 474 -9.20 14.21 11.27
C ALA A 474 -10.38 13.22 11.22
N GLN A 475 -10.76 12.65 12.37
CA GLN A 475 -11.89 11.72 12.46
C GLN A 475 -13.25 12.39 12.20
N GLY A 476 -13.42 13.66 12.59
CA GLY A 476 -14.59 14.46 12.22
C GLY A 476 -14.70 14.63 10.71
N ARG A 477 -13.61 15.01 10.04
CA ARG A 477 -13.57 15.15 8.57
C ARG A 477 -13.85 13.83 7.86
N ARG A 478 -13.32 12.71 8.35
CA ARG A 478 -13.59 11.36 7.80
C ARG A 478 -15.08 11.03 7.84
N LEU A 479 -15.74 11.27 8.97
CA LEU A 479 -17.18 11.07 9.13
C LEU A 479 -18.00 11.95 8.18
N GLU A 480 -17.58 13.19 7.96
CA GLU A 480 -18.28 14.15 7.09
C GLU A 480 -18.12 13.84 5.60
N ARG A 481 -16.90 13.48 5.15
CA ARG A 481 -16.60 13.34 3.72
C ARG A 481 -16.80 11.92 3.17
N LYS A 482 -16.21 10.91 3.81
CA LYS A 482 -16.20 9.52 3.32
C LYS A 482 -16.38 8.52 4.49
N PRO A 483 -17.55 8.51 5.14
CA PRO A 483 -17.82 7.68 6.32
C PRO A 483 -17.80 6.16 6.05
N GLU A 484 -17.82 5.77 4.76
CA GLU A 484 -17.81 4.38 4.29
C GLU A 484 -16.47 3.97 3.65
N SER A 485 -15.44 4.84 3.71
CA SER A 485 -14.08 4.52 3.28
C SER A 485 -13.49 3.40 4.13
N MET A 486 -12.57 2.60 3.58
CA MET A 486 -11.81 1.70 4.42
C MET A 486 -10.90 2.48 5.38
N THR A 487 -10.59 1.85 6.52
CA THR A 487 -9.48 2.21 7.39
C THR A 487 -8.56 1.00 7.49
N THR A 488 -7.25 1.17 7.42
CA THR A 488 -6.30 0.05 7.52
C THR A 488 -5.11 0.39 8.42
N LEU A 489 -4.37 -0.64 8.83
CA LEU A 489 -3.12 -0.52 9.59
C LEU A 489 -1.98 -1.33 8.95
N THR A 490 -2.31 -2.41 8.25
CA THR A 490 -1.36 -3.27 7.55
C THR A 490 -1.99 -3.65 6.23
N THR A 491 -1.20 -3.68 5.17
CA THR A 491 -1.61 -4.22 3.88
C THR A 491 -0.50 -5.13 3.34
N HIS A 492 -0.72 -5.71 2.16
CA HIS A 492 0.32 -6.44 1.46
C HIS A 492 1.41 -5.53 0.86
N ASP A 493 1.26 -4.20 0.95
CA ASP A 493 2.20 -3.21 0.40
C ASP A 493 2.76 -2.22 1.44
N THR A 494 2.22 -2.21 2.67
CA THR A 494 2.84 -1.45 3.77
C THR A 494 4.30 -1.86 3.95
N LYS A 495 5.19 -0.89 4.06
CA LYS A 495 6.63 -1.06 4.22
C LYS A 495 6.98 -1.77 5.54
N ARG A 496 6.14 -1.63 6.57
CA ARG A 496 6.21 -2.36 7.85
C ARG A 496 4.79 -2.70 8.34
N SER A 497 4.60 -3.87 8.95
CA SER A 497 3.33 -4.19 9.62
C SER A 497 3.09 -3.33 10.86
N GLU A 498 1.82 -3.22 11.25
CA GLU A 498 1.34 -2.36 12.32
C GLU A 498 2.04 -2.54 13.68
N ASP A 499 2.44 -3.76 14.10
CA ASP A 499 3.11 -3.93 15.39
C ASP A 499 4.62 -3.68 15.33
N THR A 500 5.22 -3.81 14.14
CA THR A 500 6.57 -3.28 13.88
C THR A 500 6.55 -1.76 14.09
N ARG A 501 5.57 -1.05 13.52
CA ARG A 501 5.44 0.41 13.67
C ARG A 501 5.06 0.82 15.10
N ALA A 502 4.12 0.12 15.74
CA ALA A 502 3.73 0.41 17.13
C ALA A 502 4.88 0.30 18.13
N ARG A 503 5.79 -0.66 17.94
CA ARG A 503 7.01 -0.78 18.74
C ARG A 503 8.00 0.34 18.42
N LEU A 504 8.20 0.64 17.15
CA LEU A 504 9.11 1.70 16.73
C LEU A 504 8.65 3.09 17.18
N ALA A 505 7.34 3.33 17.29
CA ALA A 505 6.77 4.56 17.84
C ALA A 505 7.32 4.89 19.23
N VAL A 506 7.66 3.86 20.03
CA VAL A 506 8.24 4.01 21.38
C VAL A 506 9.60 4.71 21.35
N LEU A 507 10.37 4.62 20.25
CA LEU A 507 11.67 5.29 20.14
C LEU A 507 11.55 6.81 20.30
N ALA A 508 10.41 7.40 19.91
CA ALA A 508 10.14 8.82 20.09
C ALA A 508 10.01 9.23 21.57
N GLU A 509 9.68 8.31 22.47
CA GLU A 509 9.62 8.55 23.93
C GLU A 509 10.98 8.32 24.62
N VAL A 510 11.91 7.60 23.99
CA VAL A 510 13.26 7.31 24.52
C VAL A 510 14.40 7.64 23.52
N PRO A 511 14.36 8.81 22.86
CA PRO A 511 15.21 9.06 21.69
C PRO A 511 16.70 9.17 22.05
N THR A 512 17.03 9.60 23.27
CA THR A 512 18.42 9.69 23.74
C THR A 512 19.04 8.31 23.97
N GLU A 513 18.31 7.39 24.62
CA GLU A 513 18.77 6.00 24.82
C GLU A 513 18.96 5.30 23.47
N TRP A 514 18.02 5.50 22.55
CA TRP A 514 18.13 5.01 21.17
C TRP A 514 19.37 5.54 20.45
N ALA A 515 19.62 6.85 20.50
CA ALA A 515 20.78 7.46 19.86
C ALA A 515 22.11 6.89 20.39
N ASP A 516 22.21 6.66 21.70
CA ASP A 516 23.42 6.11 22.32
C ASP A 516 23.68 4.66 21.90
N LEU A 517 22.63 3.83 21.79
CA LEU A 517 22.73 2.47 21.25
C LEU A 517 23.22 2.48 19.80
N VAL A 518 22.61 3.30 18.94
CA VAL A 518 22.98 3.40 17.52
C VAL A 518 24.44 3.84 17.37
N ARG A 519 24.90 4.84 18.14
CA ARG A 519 26.32 5.25 18.15
C ARG A 519 27.24 4.10 18.56
N GLY A 520 26.84 3.35 19.59
CA GLY A 520 27.57 2.17 20.07
C GLY A 520 27.66 1.06 19.03
N TRP A 521 26.56 0.76 18.33
CA TRP A 521 26.52 -0.23 17.25
C TRP A 521 27.33 0.20 16.05
N LEU A 522 27.18 1.44 15.57
CA LEU A 522 27.97 1.96 14.43
C LEU A 522 29.46 2.07 14.74
N SER A 523 29.85 2.29 16.01
CA SER A 523 31.26 2.27 16.40
C SER A 523 31.86 0.87 16.39
N ARG A 524 31.06 -0.18 16.63
CA ARG A 524 31.53 -1.58 16.63
C ARG A 524 31.42 -2.22 15.25
N HIS A 525 30.35 -1.92 14.52
CA HIS A 525 29.97 -2.48 13.24
C HIS A 525 29.80 -1.34 12.22
N PRO A 526 30.91 -0.73 11.77
CA PRO A 526 30.85 0.43 10.91
C PRO A 526 30.37 0.07 9.50
N LEU A 527 29.44 0.86 8.97
CA LEU A 527 29.07 0.90 7.56
C LEU A 527 29.35 2.32 7.03
N PRO A 528 29.94 2.49 5.83
CA PRO A 528 30.13 3.81 5.23
C PRO A 528 28.83 4.60 5.12
N ASP A 529 27.74 3.92 4.73
CA ASP A 529 26.38 4.47 4.68
C ASP A 529 25.71 4.39 6.07
N ARG A 530 26.02 5.36 6.92
CA ARG A 530 25.51 5.42 8.30
C ARG A 530 23.98 5.60 8.38
N PRO A 531 23.33 6.42 7.53
CA PRO A 531 21.86 6.49 7.48
C PRO A 531 21.22 5.14 7.13
N LEU A 532 21.74 4.41 6.14
CA LEU A 532 21.21 3.08 5.83
C LEU A 532 21.37 2.11 7.00
N ALA A 533 22.54 2.09 7.66
CA ALA A 533 22.74 1.25 8.83
C ALA A 533 21.75 1.59 9.96
N HIS A 534 21.42 2.87 10.16
CA HIS A 534 20.40 3.28 11.12
C HIS A 534 18.99 2.84 10.73
N LEU A 535 18.64 2.93 9.44
CA LEU A 535 17.38 2.39 8.92
C LEU A 535 17.28 0.88 9.17
N VAL A 536 18.37 0.12 8.95
CA VAL A 536 18.42 -1.31 9.25
C VAL A 536 18.23 -1.57 10.74
N TRP A 537 18.98 -0.89 11.62
CA TRP A 537 18.87 -1.07 13.06
C TRP A 537 17.48 -0.78 13.61
N GLN A 538 16.80 0.26 13.11
CA GLN A 538 15.41 0.53 13.48
C GLN A 538 14.51 -0.66 13.11
N ASN A 539 14.58 -1.15 11.88
CA ASN A 539 13.70 -2.24 11.43
C ASN A 539 14.01 -3.59 12.11
N LEU A 540 15.28 -3.88 12.43
CA LEU A 540 15.63 -5.05 13.24
C LEU A 540 15.00 -4.99 14.63
N VAL A 541 15.09 -3.84 15.32
CA VAL A 541 14.48 -3.64 16.65
C VAL A 541 12.95 -3.71 16.57
N GLY A 542 12.36 -3.11 15.54
CA GLY A 542 10.92 -3.13 15.30
C GLY A 542 10.38 -4.54 15.11
N ALA A 543 11.07 -5.36 14.33
CA ALA A 543 10.64 -6.71 13.95
C ALA A 543 11.14 -7.83 14.89
N TRP A 544 11.94 -7.51 15.91
CA TRP A 544 12.56 -8.52 16.79
C TRP A 544 11.53 -9.33 17.62
N PRO A 545 11.70 -10.64 17.84
CA PRO A 545 12.66 -11.51 17.15
C PRO A 545 12.24 -11.75 15.69
N LEU A 546 13.22 -11.73 14.80
CA LEU A 546 13.10 -12.16 13.41
C LEU A 546 14.20 -13.17 13.07
N SER A 547 14.07 -13.88 11.96
CA SER A 547 15.14 -14.78 11.51
C SER A 547 16.23 -13.98 10.79
N ARG A 548 17.45 -14.52 10.80
CA ARG A 548 18.60 -13.91 10.12
C ARG A 548 18.34 -13.77 8.61
N GLU A 549 17.66 -14.73 8.01
CA GLU A 549 17.31 -14.72 6.58
C GLU A 549 16.37 -13.56 6.24
N ARG A 550 15.33 -13.33 7.06
CA ARG A 550 14.41 -12.19 6.90
C ARG A 550 15.13 -10.86 7.02
N ALA A 551 16.07 -10.77 7.97
CA ALA A 551 16.86 -9.56 8.19
C ALA A 551 17.78 -9.22 7.00
N HIS A 552 18.46 -10.21 6.42
CA HIS A 552 19.26 -10.02 5.20
C HIS A 552 18.41 -9.61 4.01
N ALA A 553 17.32 -10.35 3.74
CA ALA A 553 16.42 -10.05 2.63
C ALA A 553 15.87 -8.62 2.72
N TYR A 554 15.52 -8.16 3.92
CA TYR A 554 15.12 -6.78 4.15
C TYR A 554 16.25 -5.79 3.88
N ALA A 555 17.44 -6.03 4.43
CA ALA A 555 18.57 -5.09 4.32
C ALA A 555 19.02 -4.93 2.85
N GLU A 556 19.12 -6.02 2.09
CA GLU A 556 19.43 -5.98 0.65
C GLU A 556 18.39 -5.15 -0.10
N LYS A 557 17.10 -5.44 0.10
CA LYS A 557 16.02 -4.69 -0.55
C LYS A 557 16.10 -3.21 -0.19
N ALA A 558 16.18 -2.87 1.09
CA ALA A 558 16.26 -1.48 1.54
C ALA A 558 17.46 -0.72 0.95
N ALA A 559 18.62 -1.38 0.83
CA ALA A 559 19.82 -0.79 0.24
C ALA A 559 19.64 -0.51 -1.27
N ARG A 560 19.04 -1.45 -2.00
CA ARG A 560 18.81 -1.33 -3.44
C ARG A 560 17.69 -0.36 -3.79
N GLU A 561 16.64 -0.25 -2.97
CA GLU A 561 15.61 0.81 -3.09
C GLU A 561 16.20 2.19 -2.76
N ALA A 562 17.10 2.29 -1.75
CA ALA A 562 17.80 3.54 -1.50
C ALA A 562 18.66 3.96 -2.71
N GLY A 563 19.30 3.02 -3.42
CA GLY A 563 20.01 3.31 -4.66
C GLY A 563 21.26 4.19 -4.51
N LEU A 564 21.77 4.38 -3.28
CA LEU A 564 22.93 5.25 -3.00
C LEU A 564 24.25 4.50 -3.02
N SER A 565 24.27 3.31 -2.40
CA SER A 565 25.48 2.51 -2.18
C SER A 565 25.51 1.21 -3.00
N THR A 566 24.34 0.74 -3.45
CA THR A 566 24.12 -0.38 -4.37
C THR A 566 22.78 -0.14 -5.07
N THR A 567 22.54 -0.75 -6.23
CA THR A 567 21.27 -0.64 -6.96
C THR A 567 20.77 -2.02 -7.38
N TRP A 568 19.52 -2.10 -7.85
CA TRP A 568 18.97 -3.33 -8.43
C TRP A 568 19.70 -3.78 -9.71
N THR A 569 20.36 -2.86 -10.41
CA THR A 569 20.92 -3.09 -11.75
C THR A 569 22.44 -3.23 -11.75
N ASP A 570 23.12 -2.49 -10.87
CA ASP A 570 24.57 -2.44 -10.73
C ASP A 570 24.93 -2.69 -9.26
N VAL A 571 24.91 -3.98 -8.89
CA VAL A 571 25.13 -4.43 -7.50
C VAL A 571 26.58 -4.22 -7.07
N ASP A 572 26.80 -3.52 -5.96
CA ASP A 572 28.10 -3.44 -5.28
C ASP A 572 28.24 -4.59 -4.27
N GLU A 573 28.84 -5.70 -4.72
CA GLU A 573 29.05 -6.89 -3.90
C GLU A 573 29.87 -6.61 -2.62
N ALA A 574 30.81 -5.67 -2.67
CA ALA A 574 31.65 -5.35 -1.52
C ALA A 574 30.86 -4.58 -0.46
N PHE A 575 30.01 -3.65 -0.89
CA PHE A 575 29.08 -2.96 -0.01
C PHE A 575 28.05 -3.91 0.59
N GLU A 576 27.39 -4.74 -0.22
CA GLU A 576 26.38 -5.69 0.28
C GLU A 576 26.99 -6.71 1.25
N THR A 577 28.23 -7.15 1.02
CA THR A 577 28.97 -7.97 1.99
C THR A 577 29.18 -7.24 3.33
N ALA A 578 29.53 -5.95 3.30
CA ALA A 578 29.69 -5.16 4.52
C ALA A 578 28.36 -4.93 5.25
N LEU A 579 27.28 -4.69 4.49
CA LEU A 579 25.92 -4.59 5.01
C LEU A 579 25.48 -5.90 5.69
N HIS A 580 25.78 -7.04 5.07
CA HIS A 580 25.49 -8.35 5.66
C HIS A 580 26.26 -8.57 6.97
N ALA A 581 27.52 -8.13 7.06
CA ALA A 581 28.26 -8.19 8.31
C ALA A 581 27.62 -7.34 9.43
N VAL A 582 27.02 -6.19 9.09
CA VAL A 582 26.25 -5.37 10.05
C VAL A 582 25.00 -6.11 10.52
N VAL A 583 24.25 -6.73 9.62
CA VAL A 583 23.07 -7.56 9.98
C VAL A 583 23.48 -8.73 10.86
N ASP A 584 24.52 -9.44 10.47
CA ASP A 584 25.05 -10.62 11.16
C ASP A 584 25.48 -10.31 12.59
N ALA A 585 25.99 -9.11 12.83
CA ALA A 585 26.37 -8.66 14.17
C ALA A 585 25.22 -8.68 15.18
N ALA A 586 23.95 -8.61 14.73
CA ALA A 586 22.80 -8.75 15.62
C ALA A 586 22.68 -10.16 16.25
N TRP A 587 23.33 -11.16 15.67
CA TRP A 587 23.39 -12.54 16.19
C TRP A 587 24.79 -12.95 16.64
N ASP A 588 25.82 -12.56 15.89
CA ASP A 588 27.17 -13.09 16.05
C ASP A 588 28.01 -12.30 17.09
N ASP A 589 27.72 -11.00 17.30
CA ASP A 589 28.37 -10.20 18.35
C ASP A 589 27.55 -10.24 19.65
N ALA A 590 28.08 -10.91 20.67
CA ALA A 590 27.36 -11.17 21.92
C ALA A 590 26.92 -9.91 22.66
N ASP A 591 27.69 -8.81 22.56
CA ASP A 591 27.34 -7.54 23.18
C ASP A 591 26.21 -6.83 22.40
N THR A 592 26.28 -6.78 21.06
CA THR A 592 25.20 -6.21 20.23
C THR A 592 23.91 -6.99 20.41
N HIS A 593 23.97 -8.32 20.35
CA HIS A 593 22.82 -9.19 20.55
C HIS A 593 22.15 -8.93 21.91
N ARG A 594 22.93 -8.94 22.99
CA ARG A 594 22.44 -8.68 24.36
C ARG A 594 21.82 -7.30 24.50
N GLU A 595 22.38 -6.28 23.86
CA GLU A 595 21.83 -4.92 23.89
C GLU A 595 20.52 -4.82 23.11
N ILE A 596 20.41 -5.43 21.93
CA ILE A 596 19.16 -5.51 21.17
C ILE A 596 18.10 -6.21 21.99
N GLU A 597 18.38 -7.39 22.55
CA GLU A 597 17.43 -8.13 23.37
C GLU A 597 16.99 -7.34 24.60
N ALA A 598 17.94 -6.72 25.32
CA ALA A 598 17.63 -5.92 26.51
C ALA A 598 16.77 -4.70 26.17
N PHE A 599 17.09 -4.00 25.08
CA PHE A 599 16.34 -2.83 24.64
C PHE A 599 14.94 -3.21 24.14
N VAL A 600 14.83 -4.26 23.30
CA VAL A 600 13.54 -4.78 22.84
C VAL A 600 12.68 -5.21 24.02
N ALA A 601 13.23 -5.96 24.99
CA ALA A 601 12.50 -6.37 26.19
C ALA A 601 12.01 -5.15 27.01
N ARG A 602 12.78 -4.06 27.04
CA ARG A 602 12.44 -2.82 27.74
C ARG A 602 11.29 -2.06 27.07
N ILE A 603 11.23 -2.02 25.74
CA ILE A 603 10.21 -1.27 24.98
C ILE A 603 9.00 -2.13 24.59
N ALA A 604 9.10 -3.46 24.59
CA ALA A 604 8.03 -4.35 24.16
C ALA A 604 6.69 -4.14 24.90
N PRO A 605 6.63 -3.90 26.22
CA PRO A 605 5.36 -3.59 26.90
C PRO A 605 4.69 -2.32 26.35
N ALA A 606 5.47 -1.27 26.09
CA ALA A 606 4.99 -0.03 25.48
C ALA A 606 4.55 -0.25 24.04
N GLY A 607 5.32 -1.00 23.25
CA GLY A 607 4.95 -1.37 21.88
C GLY A 607 3.64 -2.17 21.81
N ARG A 608 3.42 -3.11 22.74
CA ARG A 608 2.14 -3.84 22.85
C ARG A 608 0.99 -2.93 23.28
N SER A 609 1.23 -1.96 24.15
CA SER A 609 0.22 -0.94 24.49
C SER A 609 -0.21 -0.14 23.26
N ASN A 610 0.76 0.34 22.48
CA ASN A 610 0.51 1.03 21.21
C ASN A 610 -0.21 0.10 20.22
N GLY A 611 0.17 -1.18 20.13
CA GLY A 611 -0.46 -2.16 19.26
C GLY A 611 -1.94 -2.42 19.58
N LEU A 612 -2.31 -2.44 20.86
CA LEU A 612 -3.72 -2.51 21.27
C LEU A 612 -4.45 -1.19 21.02
N ALA A 613 -3.79 -0.05 21.29
CA ALA A 613 -4.35 1.28 21.06
C ALA A 613 -4.70 1.50 19.60
N GLN A 614 -3.75 1.36 18.67
CA GLN A 614 -3.99 1.53 17.25
C GLN A 614 -5.08 0.60 16.73
N LYS A 615 -5.09 -0.67 17.17
CA LYS A 615 -6.06 -1.65 16.69
C LYS A 615 -7.46 -1.30 17.18
N LEU A 616 -7.62 -0.93 18.45
CA LEU A 616 -8.94 -0.50 18.93
C LEU A 616 -9.40 0.78 18.24
N LEU A 617 -8.53 1.81 18.16
CA LEU A 617 -8.83 3.08 17.49
C LEU A 617 -9.29 2.85 16.04
N GLN A 618 -8.55 2.07 15.25
CA GLN A 618 -8.89 1.79 13.85
C GLN A 618 -10.19 1.00 13.71
N LEU A 619 -10.41 -0.01 14.56
CA LEU A 619 -11.62 -0.82 14.48
C LEU A 619 -12.86 0.00 14.83
N THR A 620 -12.76 1.01 15.71
CA THR A 620 -13.92 1.74 16.24
C THR A 620 -14.03 3.17 15.76
N MET A 621 -13.10 3.73 14.99
CA MET A 621 -13.24 5.04 14.33
C MET A 621 -14.26 5.02 13.16
N PRO A 622 -14.70 6.17 12.62
CA PRO A 622 -15.50 6.25 11.39
C PRO A 622 -14.81 5.55 10.21
N GLY A 623 -15.59 4.94 9.31
CA GLY A 623 -15.09 4.09 8.23
C GLY A 623 -15.34 2.60 8.43
N VAL A 624 -14.94 1.82 7.43
CA VAL A 624 -15.01 0.36 7.38
C VAL A 624 -13.63 -0.21 7.71
N PRO A 625 -13.42 -0.80 8.91
CA PRO A 625 -12.12 -1.32 9.26
C PRO A 625 -11.74 -2.56 8.45
N ASP A 626 -10.56 -2.53 7.84
CA ASP A 626 -9.90 -3.68 7.25
C ASP A 626 -8.95 -4.35 8.24
N VAL A 627 -8.87 -5.68 8.19
CA VAL A 627 -7.95 -6.49 8.98
C VAL A 627 -7.13 -7.35 8.02
N TYR A 628 -5.83 -7.08 7.95
CA TYR A 628 -4.93 -7.91 7.16
C TYR A 628 -4.72 -9.28 7.81
N GLN A 629 -4.61 -10.32 6.98
CA GLN A 629 -4.50 -11.70 7.46
C GLN A 629 -3.44 -11.86 8.56
N GLY A 630 -3.88 -12.36 9.70
CA GLY A 630 -3.04 -12.64 10.85
C GLY A 630 -2.80 -11.47 11.81
N SER A 631 -3.13 -10.23 11.43
CA SER A 631 -2.90 -9.01 12.24
C SER A 631 -3.82 -8.85 13.45
N GLU A 632 -4.78 -9.76 13.65
CA GLU A 632 -5.51 -9.90 14.91
C GLU A 632 -4.63 -10.43 16.06
N LEU A 633 -3.44 -10.96 15.73
CA LEU A 633 -2.32 -11.19 16.65
C LEU A 633 -1.18 -10.19 16.35
N TRP A 634 -0.07 -10.32 17.07
CA TRP A 634 1.12 -9.49 16.82
C TRP A 634 1.73 -9.80 15.45
N ASP A 635 1.79 -8.80 14.58
CA ASP A 635 2.40 -8.86 13.26
C ASP A 635 3.63 -7.94 13.17
N HIS A 636 4.80 -8.58 13.29
CA HIS A 636 6.12 -7.97 13.20
C HIS A 636 6.77 -8.21 11.83
N SER A 637 5.98 -8.13 10.75
CA SER A 637 6.50 -8.23 9.38
C SER A 637 7.14 -6.92 8.90
N LEU A 638 8.05 -7.08 7.95
CA LEU A 638 8.68 -6.02 7.16
C LEU A 638 8.05 -5.96 5.76
N VAL A 639 8.63 -5.19 4.84
CA VAL A 639 8.14 -5.00 3.47
C VAL A 639 8.03 -6.32 2.70
N ASP A 640 7.14 -6.38 1.71
CA ASP A 640 6.98 -7.47 0.73
C ASP A 640 8.36 -8.05 0.29
N PRO A 641 8.57 -9.38 0.35
CA PRO A 641 7.59 -10.45 0.63
C PRO A 641 7.41 -10.84 2.10
N ASP A 642 8.03 -10.14 3.06
CA ASP A 642 7.97 -10.55 4.46
C ASP A 642 6.55 -10.44 5.08
N ASN A 643 5.75 -9.47 4.63
CA ASN A 643 4.34 -9.29 5.00
C ASN A 643 3.38 -10.27 4.29
N ARG A 644 3.88 -11.22 3.48
CA ARG A 644 3.06 -12.22 2.76
C ARG A 644 3.26 -13.65 3.29
N ARG A 645 3.88 -13.79 4.46
CA ARG A 645 4.12 -15.09 5.10
C ARG A 645 2.80 -15.82 5.45
N PRO A 646 2.80 -17.16 5.49
CA PRO A 646 1.61 -17.95 5.85
C PRO A 646 1.09 -17.63 7.27
N VAL A 647 -0.23 -17.79 7.45
CA VAL A 647 -0.93 -17.53 8.71
C VAL A 647 -1.41 -18.82 9.35
N ASP A 648 -1.12 -19.03 10.63
CA ASP A 648 -1.61 -20.17 11.42
C ASP A 648 -3.02 -19.88 11.96
N TYR A 649 -4.04 -20.36 11.26
CA TYR A 649 -5.44 -20.21 11.68
C TYR A 649 -5.87 -21.19 12.77
N ASP A 650 -5.15 -22.30 12.99
CA ASP A 650 -5.49 -23.26 14.03
C ASP A 650 -5.15 -22.70 15.42
N GLU A 651 -3.99 -22.05 15.54
CA GLU A 651 -3.63 -21.30 16.75
C GLU A 651 -4.68 -20.23 17.08
N ARG A 652 -5.10 -19.47 16.06
CA ARG A 652 -6.09 -18.39 16.20
C ARG A 652 -7.46 -18.91 16.64
N ARG A 653 -7.93 -20.02 16.06
CA ARG A 653 -9.16 -20.70 16.50
C ARG A 653 -9.07 -21.14 17.97
N ALA A 654 -7.95 -21.73 18.37
CA ALA A 654 -7.74 -22.19 19.74
C ALA A 654 -7.71 -21.03 20.75
N LEU A 655 -7.03 -19.93 20.41
CA LEU A 655 -7.01 -18.71 21.23
C LEU A 655 -8.40 -18.08 21.31
N LEU A 656 -9.09 -17.90 20.18
CA LEU A 656 -10.42 -17.27 20.15
C LEU A 656 -11.43 -18.07 20.99
N ALA A 657 -11.41 -19.40 20.91
CA ALA A 657 -12.27 -20.26 21.72
C ALA A 657 -12.06 -20.07 23.24
N ARG A 658 -10.83 -19.85 23.69
CA ARG A 658 -10.52 -19.55 25.11
C ARG A 658 -11.07 -18.20 25.53
N LEU A 659 -10.92 -17.18 24.68
CA LEU A 659 -11.45 -15.84 24.93
C LEU A 659 -12.99 -15.87 25.01
N ASP A 660 -13.63 -16.67 24.15
CA ASP A 660 -15.08 -16.84 24.13
C ASP A 660 -15.61 -17.63 25.32
N ALA A 661 -14.77 -18.45 25.95
CA ALA A 661 -15.06 -19.08 27.25
C ALA A 661 -14.94 -18.09 28.45
N GLY A 662 -14.62 -16.81 28.18
CA GLY A 662 -14.54 -15.75 29.19
C GLY A 662 -13.13 -15.45 29.71
N GLU A 663 -12.09 -15.99 29.06
CA GLU A 663 -10.72 -15.62 29.38
C GLU A 663 -10.46 -14.15 28.99
N VAL A 664 -9.92 -13.38 29.94
CA VAL A 664 -9.36 -12.05 29.67
C VAL A 664 -7.84 -12.16 29.89
N PRO A 665 -7.05 -12.23 28.82
CA PRO A 665 -5.63 -12.55 28.87
C PRO A 665 -4.81 -11.36 29.38
N ALA A 666 -3.57 -11.65 29.78
CA ALA A 666 -2.58 -10.61 30.01
C ALA A 666 -2.08 -10.04 28.67
N VAL A 667 -1.48 -8.85 28.72
CA VAL A 667 -0.77 -8.28 27.57
C VAL A 667 0.65 -8.84 27.53
N ASP A 668 0.82 -9.95 26.81
CA ASP A 668 2.09 -10.67 26.65
C ASP A 668 2.45 -10.89 25.17
N GLU A 669 3.48 -11.69 24.92
CA GLU A 669 3.97 -12.02 23.58
C GLU A 669 3.05 -12.97 22.79
N GLY A 670 2.08 -13.62 23.42
CA GLY A 670 1.18 -14.57 22.76
C GLY A 670 0.05 -13.94 21.96
N GLY A 671 -0.14 -12.62 22.04
CA GLY A 671 -1.10 -11.89 21.19
C GLY A 671 -2.58 -12.06 21.54
N ALA A 672 -2.92 -12.90 22.52
CA ALA A 672 -4.31 -13.16 22.90
C ALA A 672 -5.08 -11.89 23.30
N ALA A 673 -4.42 -10.90 23.92
CA ALA A 673 -5.04 -9.61 24.23
C ALA A 673 -5.44 -8.82 22.99
N LYS A 674 -4.64 -8.89 21.91
CA LYS A 674 -4.96 -8.25 20.64
C LYS A 674 -6.10 -8.96 19.92
N LEU A 675 -6.14 -10.29 20.00
CA LEU A 675 -7.26 -11.08 19.46
C LEU A 675 -8.57 -10.79 20.22
N LEU A 676 -8.50 -10.57 21.54
CA LEU A 676 -9.63 -10.14 22.34
C LEU A 676 -10.13 -8.76 21.86
N VAL A 677 -9.26 -7.76 21.79
CA VAL A 677 -9.61 -6.42 21.27
C VAL A 677 -10.25 -6.52 19.90
N THR A 678 -9.60 -7.23 18.98
CA THR A 678 -10.04 -7.37 17.60
C THR A 678 -11.42 -8.03 17.52
N SER A 679 -11.58 -9.21 18.11
CA SER A 679 -12.84 -9.95 18.03
C SER A 679 -14.00 -9.22 18.70
N ARG A 680 -13.80 -8.60 19.85
CA ARG A 680 -14.87 -7.92 20.58
C ARG A 680 -15.30 -6.63 19.89
N ALA A 681 -14.36 -5.85 19.34
CA ALA A 681 -14.70 -4.64 18.58
C ALA A 681 -15.44 -4.98 17.28
N LEU A 682 -14.96 -5.98 16.52
CA LEU A 682 -15.60 -6.43 15.28
C LEU A 682 -17.02 -6.96 15.52
N ARG A 683 -17.19 -7.86 16.50
CA ARG A 683 -18.51 -8.39 16.87
C ARG A 683 -19.45 -7.28 17.35
N LEU A 684 -18.97 -6.33 18.16
CA LEU A 684 -19.80 -5.21 18.60
C LEU A 684 -20.30 -4.38 17.41
N ARG A 685 -19.44 -4.10 16.42
CA ARG A 685 -19.82 -3.40 15.19
C ARG A 685 -20.83 -4.16 14.35
N ARG A 686 -20.62 -5.47 14.20
CA ARG A 686 -21.50 -6.34 13.42
C ARG A 686 -22.87 -6.49 14.08
N ASP A 687 -22.90 -6.73 15.39
CA ASP A 687 -24.09 -7.16 16.11
C ASP A 687 -24.89 -5.98 16.70
N ARG A 688 -24.24 -4.82 16.92
CA ARG A 688 -24.83 -3.59 17.46
C ARG A 688 -24.44 -2.36 16.61
N PRO A 689 -24.71 -2.34 15.30
CA PRO A 689 -24.32 -1.24 14.40
C PRO A 689 -24.94 0.11 14.81
N GLU A 690 -26.04 0.11 15.56
CA GLU A 690 -26.66 1.33 16.09
C GLU A 690 -25.78 2.07 17.12
N LEU A 691 -24.71 1.45 17.61
CA LEU A 691 -23.71 2.08 18.49
C LEU A 691 -22.61 2.83 17.71
N PHE A 692 -22.62 2.78 16.38
CA PHE A 692 -21.56 3.30 15.50
C PHE A 692 -22.08 4.32 14.48
N THR A 693 -22.89 5.28 14.93
CA THR A 693 -23.65 6.22 14.08
C THR A 693 -23.06 7.62 13.98
N GLY A 694 -22.12 8.00 14.83
CA GLY A 694 -21.50 9.34 14.84
C GLY A 694 -20.08 9.33 15.38
N TYR A 695 -19.57 10.50 15.75
CA TYR A 695 -18.25 10.65 16.37
C TYR A 695 -18.27 11.89 17.27
N THR A 696 -17.91 11.72 18.54
CA THR A 696 -17.77 12.84 19.49
C THR A 696 -16.56 12.58 20.39
N PRO A 697 -15.57 13.49 20.43
CA PRO A 697 -14.45 13.39 21.36
C PRO A 697 -14.94 13.28 22.81
N VAL A 698 -14.33 12.40 23.59
CA VAL A 698 -14.57 12.29 25.03
C VAL A 698 -13.40 12.96 25.75
N GLU A 699 -13.68 14.10 26.36
CA GLU A 699 -12.65 14.87 27.07
C GLU A 699 -12.09 14.10 28.27
N ALA A 700 -10.77 14.16 28.42
CA ALA A 700 -10.06 13.69 29.61
C ALA A 700 -9.60 14.88 30.44
N THR A 701 -9.60 14.72 31.76
CA THR A 701 -9.12 15.72 32.73
C THR A 701 -8.13 15.06 33.69
N GLY A 702 -7.29 15.85 34.36
CA GLY A 702 -6.29 15.36 35.33
C GLY A 702 -4.87 15.33 34.78
N ALA A 703 -3.93 14.84 35.60
CA ALA A 703 -2.50 14.99 35.35
C ALA A 703 -1.95 14.21 34.12
N ALA A 704 -2.65 13.16 33.66
CA ALA A 704 -2.25 12.34 32.53
C ALA A 704 -3.29 12.36 31.38
N ALA A 705 -4.05 13.46 31.24
CA ALA A 705 -5.06 13.60 30.19
C ALA A 705 -4.49 13.45 28.76
N ASP A 706 -3.25 13.90 28.52
CA ASP A 706 -2.60 13.78 27.20
C ASP A 706 -2.17 12.34 26.84
N HIS A 707 -2.28 11.40 27.79
CA HIS A 707 -1.99 9.97 27.58
C HIS A 707 -3.22 9.16 27.17
N VAL A 708 -4.41 9.78 27.02
CA VAL A 708 -5.62 9.07 26.61
C VAL A 708 -6.21 9.66 25.34
N VAL A 709 -6.60 8.78 24.42
CA VAL A 709 -7.43 9.09 23.26
C VAL A 709 -8.79 8.43 23.51
N ALA A 710 -9.86 9.22 23.53
CA ALA A 710 -11.20 8.70 23.78
C ALA A 710 -12.28 9.37 22.92
N PHE A 711 -13.24 8.59 22.44
CA PHE A 711 -14.36 9.09 21.64
C PHE A 711 -15.61 8.20 21.78
N ASP A 712 -16.78 8.81 21.62
CA ASP A 712 -18.09 8.16 21.56
C ASP A 712 -18.53 8.05 20.09
N ARG A 713 -18.97 6.87 19.68
CA ARG A 713 -19.50 6.60 18.33
C ARG A 713 -21.02 6.73 18.22
N GLY A 714 -21.68 7.22 19.25
CA GLY A 714 -23.10 7.57 19.24
C GLY A 714 -23.43 8.80 18.40
N SER A 715 -24.72 9.16 18.39
CA SER A 715 -25.22 10.32 17.65
C SER A 715 -26.25 11.10 18.47
N GLY A 716 -26.16 12.42 18.45
CA GLY A 716 -27.06 13.29 19.23
C GLY A 716 -26.89 13.06 20.73
N GLU A 717 -27.99 12.85 21.45
CA GLU A 717 -27.98 12.61 22.90
C GLU A 717 -27.80 11.12 23.27
N GLN A 718 -27.77 10.21 22.29
CA GLN A 718 -27.62 8.78 22.53
C GLN A 718 -26.14 8.38 22.47
N SER A 719 -25.61 7.92 23.60
CA SER A 719 -24.26 7.34 23.64
C SER A 719 -24.20 6.04 22.86
N GLY A 720 -23.15 5.89 22.06
CA GLY A 720 -22.83 4.67 21.34
C GLY A 720 -21.75 3.87 22.06
N ALA A 721 -20.86 3.26 21.29
CA ALA A 721 -19.68 2.61 21.81
C ALA A 721 -18.59 3.66 22.09
N VAL A 722 -18.08 3.70 23.32
CA VAL A 722 -17.00 4.61 23.72
C VAL A 722 -15.67 3.87 23.68
N THR A 723 -14.74 4.39 22.89
CA THR A 723 -13.38 3.89 22.80
C THR A 723 -12.47 4.67 23.74
N VAL A 724 -11.59 3.96 24.43
CA VAL A 724 -10.55 4.53 25.29
C VAL A 724 -9.24 3.83 25.00
N ALA A 725 -8.20 4.58 24.63
CA ALA A 725 -6.89 4.03 24.32
C ALA A 725 -5.75 4.84 24.94
N THR A 726 -4.70 4.14 25.39
CA THR A 726 -3.48 4.77 25.89
C THR A 726 -2.59 5.22 24.73
N ARG A 727 -2.02 6.42 24.84
CA ARG A 727 -0.90 6.89 24.02
C ARG A 727 0.28 7.29 24.90
N LEU A 728 1.49 7.24 24.34
CA LEU A 728 2.74 7.57 25.02
C LEU A 728 2.93 6.78 26.34
N PRO A 729 2.92 5.43 26.26
CA PRO A 729 2.94 4.56 27.43
C PRO A 729 4.24 4.61 28.26
N VAL A 730 5.38 5.02 27.69
CA VAL A 730 6.62 5.14 28.47
C VAL A 730 6.55 6.32 29.44
N GLY A 731 6.11 7.48 28.95
CA GLY A 731 5.87 8.66 29.78
C GLY A 731 4.85 8.37 30.88
N LEU A 732 3.73 7.71 30.52
CA LEU A 732 2.70 7.32 31.47
C LEU A 732 3.20 6.36 32.54
N ALA A 733 4.05 5.38 32.20
CA ALA A 733 4.56 4.42 33.17
C ALA A 733 5.37 5.08 34.30
N ALA A 734 5.94 6.27 34.08
CA ALA A 734 6.69 7.01 35.09
C ALA A 734 5.80 7.77 36.08
N THR A 735 4.61 8.20 35.67
CA THR A 735 3.70 9.06 36.45
C THR A 735 2.46 8.33 36.96
N GLY A 736 2.01 7.32 36.21
CA GLY A 736 0.72 6.64 36.40
C GLY A 736 -0.48 7.53 36.04
N TRP A 737 -1.67 6.93 36.04
CA TRP A 737 -2.91 7.65 35.70
C TRP A 737 -3.32 8.73 36.71
N GLY A 738 -2.89 8.63 37.97
CA GLY A 738 -3.19 9.65 38.99
C GLY A 738 -4.69 9.94 39.14
N ASP A 739 -5.05 11.23 39.06
CA ASP A 739 -6.42 11.74 39.14
C ASP A 739 -7.14 11.80 37.77
N THR A 740 -6.59 11.15 36.74
CA THR A 740 -7.11 11.27 35.37
C THR A 740 -8.48 10.60 35.22
N ALA A 741 -9.45 11.33 34.67
CA ALA A 741 -10.82 10.88 34.49
C ALA A 741 -11.41 11.31 33.13
N LEU A 742 -12.32 10.48 32.59
CA LEU A 742 -13.07 10.76 31.36
C LEU A 742 -14.42 11.39 31.66
N ALA A 743 -14.78 12.43 30.90
CA ALA A 743 -16.07 13.09 30.96
C ALA A 743 -17.18 12.25 30.30
N LEU A 744 -17.44 11.06 30.86
CA LEU A 744 -18.55 10.20 30.43
C LEU A 744 -19.87 10.65 31.07
N PRO A 745 -21.02 10.42 30.40
CA PRO A 745 -22.31 10.56 31.03
C PRO A 745 -22.43 9.70 32.29
N THR A 746 -23.03 10.28 33.33
CA THR A 746 -23.26 9.59 34.61
C THR A 746 -24.07 8.32 34.40
N GLY A 747 -23.63 7.23 35.01
CA GLY A 747 -24.27 5.91 34.89
C GLY A 747 -23.28 4.76 34.95
N ALA A 748 -23.82 3.55 34.79
CA ALA A 748 -23.02 2.33 34.70
C ALA A 748 -22.59 2.10 33.24
N TRP A 749 -21.33 1.73 33.08
CA TRP A 749 -20.70 1.40 31.81
C TRP A 749 -20.09 0.01 31.91
N LEU A 750 -20.28 -0.80 30.87
CA LEU A 750 -19.69 -2.11 30.72
C LEU A 750 -18.53 -2.02 29.73
N ASP A 751 -17.33 -2.39 30.17
CA ASP A 751 -16.23 -2.67 29.25
C ASP A 751 -16.44 -4.05 28.60
N VAL A 752 -16.73 -4.07 27.30
CA VAL A 752 -17.00 -5.30 26.55
C VAL A 752 -15.75 -6.17 26.36
N LEU A 753 -14.55 -5.61 26.57
CA LEU A 753 -13.31 -6.36 26.49
C LEU A 753 -13.12 -7.23 27.73
N THR A 754 -13.27 -6.64 28.92
CA THR A 754 -12.94 -7.31 30.18
C THR A 754 -14.15 -7.78 30.99
N GLY A 755 -15.35 -7.34 30.64
CA GLY A 755 -16.58 -7.54 31.42
C GLY A 755 -16.66 -6.67 32.68
N THR A 756 -15.70 -5.76 32.88
CA THR A 756 -15.65 -4.87 34.04
C THR A 756 -16.76 -3.82 33.95
N ARG A 757 -17.46 -3.58 35.06
CA ARG A 757 -18.42 -2.49 35.19
C ARG A 757 -17.78 -1.31 35.91
N VAL A 758 -17.89 -0.13 35.33
CA VAL A 758 -17.40 1.12 35.90
C VAL A 758 -18.55 2.11 36.00
N VAL A 759 -18.59 2.88 37.09
CA VAL A 759 -19.59 3.94 37.28
C VAL A 759 -18.93 5.28 36.98
N SER A 760 -19.53 6.02 36.06
CA SER A 760 -19.19 7.43 35.86
C SER A 760 -20.08 8.27 36.78
N ASP A 761 -19.49 9.15 37.57
CA ASP A 761 -20.21 10.08 38.44
C ASP A 761 -20.05 11.54 37.97
N ALA A 762 -20.27 12.52 38.84
CA ALA A 762 -20.13 13.94 38.48
C ALA A 762 -18.68 14.35 38.18
N GLY A 763 -17.69 13.57 38.65
CA GLY A 763 -16.26 13.74 38.37
C GLY A 763 -15.78 12.95 37.15
N GLY A 764 -16.65 12.19 36.49
CA GLY A 764 -16.30 11.35 35.35
C GLY A 764 -15.95 9.91 35.73
N ALA A 765 -15.42 9.14 34.77
CA ALA A 765 -14.97 7.77 34.99
C ALA A 765 -13.44 7.73 35.17
N PRO A 766 -12.90 7.20 36.28
CA PRO A 766 -11.45 7.15 36.51
C PRO A 766 -10.73 6.28 35.46
N VAL A 767 -9.78 6.86 34.72
CA VAL A 767 -9.06 6.14 33.65
C VAL A 767 -8.22 5.00 34.22
N GLY A 768 -7.61 5.20 35.39
CA GLY A 768 -6.83 4.16 36.07
C GLY A 768 -7.64 2.92 36.44
N GLU A 769 -8.95 3.05 36.68
CA GLU A 769 -9.84 1.92 36.91
C GLU A 769 -10.28 1.27 35.59
N LEU A 770 -10.61 2.08 34.58
CA LEU A 770 -10.99 1.61 33.25
C LEU A 770 -9.88 0.78 32.59
N LEU A 771 -8.64 1.23 32.70
CA LEU A 771 -7.47 0.66 32.03
C LEU A 771 -6.59 -0.18 32.97
N ALA A 772 -7.15 -0.67 34.08
CA ALA A 772 -6.42 -1.45 35.07
C ALA A 772 -5.92 -2.81 34.55
N ARG A 773 -6.64 -3.40 33.57
CA ARG A 773 -6.34 -4.74 33.03
C ARG A 773 -5.70 -4.70 31.65
N LEU A 774 -6.16 -3.80 30.79
CA LEU A 774 -5.69 -3.57 29.44
C LEU A 774 -5.44 -2.07 29.26
N PRO A 775 -4.47 -1.66 28.43
CA PRO A 775 -4.22 -0.24 28.12
C PRO A 775 -5.29 0.38 27.20
N VAL A 776 -6.39 -0.35 26.96
CA VAL A 776 -7.52 0.05 26.14
C VAL A 776 -8.83 -0.46 26.77
N ALA A 777 -9.94 0.23 26.50
CA ALA A 777 -11.29 -0.19 26.89
C ALA A 777 -12.31 0.16 25.82
N LEU A 778 -13.35 -0.66 25.69
CA LEU A 778 -14.48 -0.43 24.79
C LEU A 778 -15.77 -0.48 25.59
N LEU A 779 -16.36 0.68 25.85
CA LEU A 779 -17.46 0.82 26.80
C LEU A 779 -18.80 0.92 26.07
N VAL A 780 -19.81 0.29 26.64
CA VAL A 780 -21.22 0.48 26.28
C VAL A 780 -22.03 0.78 27.55
N ARG A 781 -23.17 1.46 27.41
CA ARG A 781 -24.09 1.61 28.55
C ARG A 781 -24.64 0.24 28.96
N ASP A 782 -24.62 -0.04 30.27
CA ASP A 782 -25.12 -1.27 30.90
C ASP A 782 -26.61 -1.23 31.22
#